data_AF-A0A657LWM4-F1
#
_entry.id   AF-A0A657LWM4-F1
#
_cell.length_a   1.000
_cell.length_b   1.000
_cell.length_c   1.000
_cell.angle_alpha   90.00
_cell.angle_beta   90.00
_cell.angle_gamma   90.00
#
_symmetry.space_group_name_H-M   'P 1'
#
loop_
_entity.id
_entity.type
_entity.pdbx_description
1 polymer ?
#
loop_
_entity_poly.entity_id
_entity_poly.type
_entity_poly.pdbx_seq_one_letter_code
_entity_poly.pdbx_strand_id
1 'polypeptide(L)'
;MPLEPTFMMFARWNLPPGMGEPAFGFILRLVREQGIPSLLTFNLWNEVSGGHCVEYEKALNIIEQHPFPEEWKLKLRHATPKTVGKCVEIGGQAFRRIQLTTQKRRWCPACLAEQAYHRVWWDVVHVRRCPYHGLELETRDVGGGPVSWTWTDFETSRNGYMLARYGTPPYSEETFARYMIGRMGFDTPIPHELFDRYDISTAIRFCEMYGRLLSNPFHKRVPDLRTDDIDIGFRASKSREVLTDNLRTWIRENARFKSTSRGQDDVFGWLRGYHFLLKNRDLEAVSRAICREASSLEYQGITRPTSASDFERKHTTIRRLAPELKMSERGVQRIADELGLIDRARLKSVLSEDSAVRIAEFARELLTASQTRKLLGISHRGLPQLVAAGHLKSFVGLAKGRRNGGSFDLRRINAILDKIQHIETGGNKDHAVSFWKYCKQTKVSMGQAAVGILDGRIKVLAKADPARGFSGLTVEGPYHIQRRRANAKPVERRRVKLPDYVNSNEAAAILSLSSMTVCALREAGHLGLPKKVAQEFLLPRQAVLEFATSHARISLFENVLRVHPTVLNDQMLNDGVVPVISGQRGRHRLESVYRRSDMLRVFGLETDTSMVTDSDFQRLWVKLQRGVEDMLLTMYFPPFLPRRGQRVWASSSCMSVLFEYDDTTRELCARIVPRKGQGTDYRLPLNITEDCLMQFLLDIKGTVAEAKARKSRYERIKRQSPT
;
A
#
# COMPACT_ATOMS: atom_id res chain seq x y z
N MET A 1 13.11 -82.52 -30.18
CA MET A 1 12.30 -82.41 -28.96
C MET A 1 10.88 -82.76 -29.33
N PRO A 2 10.21 -83.71 -28.66
CA PRO A 2 8.81 -83.97 -28.92
C PRO A 2 8.01 -82.73 -28.54
N LEU A 3 7.14 -82.25 -29.44
CA LEU A 3 6.17 -81.20 -29.16
C LEU A 3 5.33 -81.69 -27.97
N GLU A 4 5.34 -80.96 -26.86
CA GLU A 4 4.40 -81.23 -25.77
C GLU A 4 2.98 -81.26 -26.34
N PRO A 5 2.14 -82.23 -25.94
CA PRO A 5 0.77 -82.33 -26.43
C PRO A 5 0.07 -81.00 -26.20
N THR A 6 -0.32 -80.34 -27.30
CA THR A 6 -1.01 -79.05 -27.26
C THR A 6 -2.30 -79.24 -26.47
N PHE A 7 -2.36 -78.66 -25.27
CA PHE A 7 -3.51 -78.77 -24.38
C PHE A 7 -4.74 -78.12 -25.05
N MET A 8 -5.59 -78.93 -25.69
CA MET A 8 -6.81 -78.46 -26.34
C MET A 8 -7.96 -78.43 -25.35
N MET A 9 -8.07 -77.32 -24.63
CA MET A 9 -9.13 -77.14 -23.63
C MET A 9 -10.54 -76.94 -24.23
N PHE A 10 -10.63 -76.43 -25.46
CA PHE A 10 -11.90 -76.17 -26.15
C PHE A 10 -12.05 -77.06 -27.38
N ALA A 11 -13.07 -77.93 -27.39
CA ALA A 11 -13.37 -78.80 -28.53
C ALA A 11 -14.15 -78.08 -29.66
N ARG A 12 -14.86 -76.99 -29.35
CA ARG A 12 -15.64 -76.18 -30.30
C ARG A 12 -15.24 -74.72 -30.19
N TRP A 13 -14.84 -74.13 -31.31
CA TRP A 13 -14.41 -72.73 -31.40
C TRP A 13 -14.69 -72.11 -32.77
N ASN A 14 -15.75 -72.56 -33.42
CA ASN A 14 -16.24 -72.06 -34.71
C ASN A 14 -16.84 -70.64 -34.65
N LEU A 15 -16.79 -69.97 -33.49
CA LEU A 15 -17.28 -68.60 -33.31
C LEU A 15 -16.12 -67.60 -33.19
N PRO A 16 -16.11 -66.51 -33.98
CA PRO A 16 -15.10 -65.46 -33.83
C PRO A 16 -15.37 -64.63 -32.56
N PRO A 17 -14.32 -63.98 -32.01
CA PRO A 17 -14.47 -63.03 -30.92
C PRO A 17 -15.27 -61.80 -31.38
N GLY A 18 -16.16 -61.34 -30.51
CA GLY A 18 -16.96 -60.13 -30.72
C GLY A 18 -16.12 -58.85 -30.64
N MET A 19 -16.65 -57.74 -31.15
CA MET A 19 -16.01 -56.43 -31.07
C MET A 19 -15.87 -55.98 -29.61
N GLY A 20 -14.62 -55.79 -29.16
CA GLY A 20 -14.31 -55.42 -27.78
C GLY A 20 -14.57 -56.52 -26.76
N GLU A 21 -14.67 -57.78 -27.20
CA GLU A 21 -14.83 -58.92 -26.30
C GLU A 21 -13.49 -59.27 -25.62
N PRO A 22 -13.40 -59.22 -24.27
CA PRO A 22 -12.19 -59.66 -23.58
C PRO A 22 -12.09 -61.20 -23.57
N ALA A 23 -10.87 -61.73 -23.41
CA ALA A 23 -10.58 -63.16 -23.38
C ALA A 23 -11.50 -63.92 -22.42
N PHE A 24 -11.77 -63.38 -21.23
CA PHE A 24 -12.66 -64.01 -20.27
C PHE A 24 -14.11 -64.14 -20.78
N GLY A 25 -14.64 -63.10 -21.44
CA GLY A 25 -15.97 -63.15 -22.06
C GLY A 25 -16.05 -64.18 -23.19
N PHE A 26 -14.99 -64.24 -23.99
CA PHE A 26 -14.87 -65.21 -25.09
C PHE A 26 -14.81 -66.64 -24.57
N ILE A 27 -14.04 -66.91 -23.50
CA ILE A 27 -14.01 -68.22 -22.84
C ILE A 27 -15.41 -68.63 -22.37
N LEU A 28 -16.19 -67.73 -21.77
CA LEU A 28 -17.57 -68.06 -21.34
C LEU A 28 -18.43 -68.54 -22.51
N ARG A 29 -18.33 -67.90 -23.67
CA ARG A 29 -19.05 -68.34 -24.88
C ARG A 29 -18.54 -69.68 -25.39
N LEU A 30 -17.22 -69.90 -25.43
CA LEU A 30 -16.65 -71.19 -25.83
C LEU A 30 -17.07 -72.34 -24.90
N VAL A 31 -17.16 -72.09 -23.59
CA VAL A 31 -17.67 -73.09 -22.64
C VAL A 31 -19.16 -73.34 -22.85
N ARG A 32 -19.95 -72.30 -23.14
CA ARG A 32 -21.36 -72.44 -23.48
C ARG A 32 -21.57 -73.31 -24.73
N GLU A 33 -20.79 -73.11 -25.79
CA GLU A 33 -20.90 -73.91 -27.02
C GLU A 33 -20.59 -75.40 -26.84
N GLN A 34 -19.88 -75.75 -25.78
CA GLN A 34 -19.64 -77.13 -25.36
C GLN A 34 -20.80 -77.71 -24.54
N GLY A 35 -21.86 -76.94 -24.30
CA GLY A 35 -23.03 -77.37 -23.52
C GLY A 35 -22.80 -77.30 -22.01
N ILE A 36 -21.76 -76.60 -21.54
CA ILE A 36 -21.41 -76.54 -20.12
C ILE A 36 -21.93 -75.23 -19.52
N PRO A 37 -22.89 -75.27 -18.58
CA PRO A 37 -23.58 -74.07 -18.07
C PRO A 37 -22.75 -73.28 -17.06
N SER A 38 -21.63 -73.83 -16.59
CA SER A 38 -20.80 -73.18 -15.58
C SER A 38 -19.31 -73.21 -15.91
N LEU A 39 -18.69 -72.03 -15.91
CA LEU A 39 -17.24 -71.90 -16.05
C LEU A 39 -16.48 -72.60 -14.92
N LEU A 40 -17.04 -72.61 -13.71
CA LEU A 40 -16.42 -73.28 -12.57
C LEU A 40 -16.34 -74.80 -12.81
N THR A 41 -17.44 -75.41 -13.25
CA THR A 41 -17.49 -76.84 -13.60
C THR A 41 -16.50 -77.15 -14.73
N PHE A 42 -16.47 -76.30 -15.77
CA PHE A 42 -15.53 -76.46 -16.87
C PHE A 42 -14.06 -76.38 -16.42
N ASN A 43 -13.73 -75.38 -15.60
CA ASN A 43 -12.39 -75.22 -15.06
C ASN A 43 -11.96 -76.42 -14.20
N LEU A 44 -12.86 -76.96 -13.36
CA LEU A 44 -12.60 -78.16 -12.57
C LEU A 44 -12.31 -79.39 -13.45
N TRP A 45 -13.07 -79.59 -14.53
CA TRP A 45 -12.85 -80.71 -15.47
C TRP A 45 -11.57 -80.59 -16.28
N ASN A 46 -11.01 -79.39 -16.41
CA ASN A 46 -9.78 -79.11 -17.15
C ASN A 46 -8.59 -78.77 -16.23
N GLU A 47 -8.71 -79.04 -14.92
CA GLU A 47 -7.67 -78.78 -13.92
C GLU A 47 -7.17 -77.32 -13.88
N VAL A 48 -8.02 -76.37 -14.28
CA VAL A 48 -7.71 -74.93 -14.26
C VAL A 48 -8.13 -74.36 -12.91
N SER A 49 -7.20 -73.88 -12.10
CA SER A 49 -7.55 -73.25 -10.81
C SER A 49 -8.43 -72.01 -10.98
N GLY A 50 -9.26 -71.66 -9.99
CA GLY A 50 -10.04 -70.41 -10.01
C GLY A 50 -11.35 -70.50 -10.81
N GLY A 51 -11.89 -69.35 -11.20
CA GLY A 51 -13.17 -69.26 -11.93
C GLY A 51 -14.34 -68.68 -11.13
N HIS A 52 -14.17 -68.35 -9.85
CA HIS A 52 -15.18 -67.62 -9.06
C HIS A 52 -15.19 -66.11 -9.33
N CYS A 53 -14.11 -65.58 -9.89
CA CYS A 53 -13.93 -64.18 -10.25
C CYS A 53 -13.27 -64.07 -11.62
N VAL A 54 -13.32 -62.87 -12.20
CA VAL A 54 -12.70 -62.58 -13.49
C VAL A 54 -11.19 -62.46 -13.34
N GLU A 55 -10.44 -63.34 -14.01
CA GLU A 55 -8.96 -63.36 -14.04
C GLU A 55 -8.48 -63.12 -15.48
N TYR A 56 -8.39 -61.84 -15.88
CA TYR A 56 -8.12 -61.45 -17.27
C TYR A 56 -6.81 -62.02 -17.85
N GLU A 57 -5.70 -61.92 -17.12
CA GLU A 57 -4.39 -62.39 -17.58
C GLU A 57 -4.36 -63.91 -17.73
N LYS A 58 -5.01 -64.63 -16.80
CA LYS A 58 -5.13 -66.08 -16.89
C LYS A 58 -5.98 -66.49 -18.09
N ALA A 59 -7.12 -65.83 -18.29
CA ALA A 59 -7.97 -66.07 -19.45
C ALA A 59 -7.20 -65.81 -20.76
N LEU A 60 -6.42 -64.74 -20.83
CA LEU A 60 -5.61 -64.46 -22.01
C LEU A 60 -4.53 -65.53 -22.24
N ASN A 61 -3.83 -65.98 -21.19
CA ASN A 61 -2.82 -67.04 -21.31
C ASN A 61 -3.41 -68.34 -21.88
N ILE A 62 -4.62 -68.71 -21.44
CA ILE A 62 -5.36 -69.85 -21.97
C ILE A 62 -5.64 -69.68 -23.47
N ILE A 63 -6.10 -68.49 -23.89
CA ILE A 63 -6.35 -68.17 -25.30
C ILE A 63 -5.05 -68.21 -26.13
N GLU A 64 -3.94 -67.70 -25.60
CA GLU A 64 -2.65 -67.66 -26.31
C GLU A 64 -2.07 -69.05 -26.57
N GLN A 65 -2.27 -69.99 -25.64
CA GLN A 65 -1.82 -71.39 -25.76
C GLN A 65 -2.68 -72.23 -26.72
N HIS A 66 -3.93 -71.82 -26.95
CA HIS A 66 -4.84 -72.53 -27.85
C HIS A 66 -4.54 -72.17 -29.33
N PRO A 67 -4.69 -73.10 -30.30
CA PRO A 67 -4.43 -72.85 -31.71
C PRO A 67 -5.48 -71.97 -32.43
N PHE A 68 -5.89 -70.84 -31.84
CA PHE A 68 -6.76 -69.86 -32.49
C PHE A 68 -6.04 -69.08 -33.59
N PRO A 69 -6.77 -68.56 -34.60
CA PRO A 69 -6.23 -67.62 -35.57
C PRO A 69 -5.54 -66.43 -34.89
N GLU A 70 -4.36 -66.02 -35.37
CA GLU A 70 -3.60 -64.91 -34.73
C GLU A 70 -4.40 -63.59 -34.75
N GLU A 71 -5.24 -63.37 -35.77
CA GLU A 71 -6.14 -62.21 -35.79
C GLU A 71 -7.12 -62.20 -34.62
N TRP A 72 -7.59 -63.36 -34.15
CA TRP A 72 -8.48 -63.46 -33.01
C TRP A 72 -7.71 -63.20 -31.72
N LYS A 73 -6.51 -63.78 -31.59
CA LYS A 73 -5.61 -63.52 -30.46
C LYS A 73 -5.29 -62.04 -30.36
N LEU A 74 -4.98 -61.36 -31.46
CA LEU A 74 -4.76 -59.92 -31.51
C LEU A 74 -5.98 -59.11 -31.01
N LYS A 75 -7.19 -59.42 -31.50
CA LYS A 75 -8.43 -58.76 -31.05
C LYS A 75 -8.67 -58.97 -29.55
N LEU A 76 -8.53 -60.20 -29.06
CA LEU A 76 -8.71 -60.56 -27.65
C LEU A 76 -7.64 -59.91 -26.77
N ARG A 77 -6.38 -59.90 -27.21
CA ARG A 77 -5.25 -59.26 -26.51
C ARG A 77 -5.46 -57.75 -26.35
N HIS A 78 -6.03 -57.11 -27.37
CA HIS A 78 -6.38 -55.69 -27.36
C HIS A 78 -7.56 -55.38 -26.42
N ALA A 79 -8.57 -56.25 -26.41
CA ALA A 79 -9.77 -56.11 -25.58
C ALA A 79 -9.61 -56.60 -24.13
N THR A 80 -8.55 -57.33 -23.79
CA THR A 80 -8.39 -57.90 -22.45
C THR A 80 -7.62 -56.93 -21.54
N PRO A 81 -8.19 -56.54 -20.38
CA PRO A 81 -7.49 -55.72 -19.40
C PRO A 81 -6.19 -56.37 -18.89
N LYS A 82 -5.10 -55.60 -18.88
CA LYS A 82 -3.77 -56.06 -18.41
C LYS A 82 -3.26 -55.19 -17.27
N THR A 83 -2.71 -55.79 -16.22
CA THR A 83 -2.15 -55.02 -15.11
C THR A 83 -0.77 -54.49 -15.48
N VAL A 84 -0.61 -53.16 -15.51
CA VAL A 84 0.67 -52.49 -15.79
C VAL A 84 1.01 -51.58 -14.62
N GLY A 85 1.87 -52.08 -13.72
CA GLY A 85 2.24 -51.39 -12.49
C GLY A 85 1.04 -51.16 -11.56
N LYS A 86 0.64 -49.89 -11.38
CA LYS A 86 -0.52 -49.49 -10.55
C LYS A 86 -1.79 -49.21 -11.38
N CYS A 87 -1.71 -49.40 -12.69
CA CYS A 87 -2.78 -49.15 -13.64
C CYS A 87 -3.22 -50.44 -14.32
N VAL A 88 -4.33 -50.37 -15.03
CA VAL A 88 -4.82 -51.43 -15.90
C VAL A 88 -4.93 -50.85 -17.31
N GLU A 89 -4.37 -51.53 -18.29
CA GLU A 89 -4.40 -51.11 -19.69
C GLU A 89 -5.48 -51.88 -20.47
N ILE A 90 -6.28 -51.16 -21.26
CA ILE A 90 -7.30 -51.72 -22.16
C ILE A 90 -7.23 -50.95 -23.47
N GLY A 91 -7.09 -51.64 -24.60
CA GLY A 91 -7.05 -50.99 -25.91
C GLY A 91 -5.97 -49.92 -26.05
N GLY A 92 -4.82 -50.10 -25.41
CA GLY A 92 -3.72 -49.12 -25.36
C GLY A 92 -3.99 -47.90 -24.45
N GLN A 93 -5.06 -47.92 -23.65
CA GLN A 93 -5.44 -46.84 -22.75
C GLN A 93 -5.30 -47.24 -21.29
N ALA A 94 -4.72 -46.36 -20.48
CA ALA A 94 -4.48 -46.60 -19.07
C ALA A 94 -5.68 -46.18 -18.19
N PHE A 95 -6.09 -47.08 -17.32
CA PHE A 95 -7.13 -46.91 -16.30
C PHE A 95 -6.56 -47.13 -14.91
N ARG A 96 -7.13 -46.48 -13.90
CA ARG A 96 -6.85 -46.83 -12.51
C ARG A 96 -7.67 -48.06 -12.14
N ARG A 97 -7.13 -48.93 -11.29
CA ARG A 97 -7.83 -50.15 -10.85
C ARG A 97 -9.25 -49.90 -10.31
N ILE A 98 -9.48 -48.79 -9.61
CA ILE A 98 -10.81 -48.41 -9.08
C ILE A 98 -11.83 -48.00 -10.16
N GLN A 99 -11.37 -47.70 -11.37
CA GLN A 99 -12.23 -47.32 -12.50
C GLN A 99 -12.72 -48.54 -13.27
N LEU A 100 -12.25 -49.74 -12.91
CA LEU A 100 -12.70 -51.01 -13.44
C LEU A 100 -13.37 -51.81 -12.33
N THR A 101 -14.41 -52.54 -12.69
CA THR A 101 -15.09 -53.47 -11.79
C THR A 101 -15.38 -54.77 -12.50
N THR A 102 -15.08 -55.87 -11.82
CA THR A 102 -15.46 -57.23 -12.21
C THR A 102 -16.32 -57.89 -11.16
N GLN A 103 -16.72 -57.16 -10.11
CA GLN A 103 -17.49 -57.72 -9.00
C GLN A 103 -18.91 -58.11 -9.41
N LYS A 104 -19.51 -57.35 -10.32
CA LYS A 104 -20.82 -57.60 -10.88
C LYS A 104 -20.70 -57.59 -12.39
N ARG A 105 -21.27 -58.58 -13.07
CA ARG A 105 -21.39 -58.56 -14.53
C ARG A 105 -22.32 -57.41 -14.90
N ARG A 106 -21.88 -56.57 -15.84
CA ARG A 106 -22.61 -55.40 -16.32
C ARG A 106 -22.91 -55.61 -17.79
N TRP A 107 -24.11 -55.27 -18.25
CA TRP A 107 -24.46 -55.43 -19.66
C TRP A 107 -25.49 -54.40 -20.13
N CYS A 108 -25.53 -54.18 -21.44
CA CYS A 108 -26.64 -53.52 -22.09
C CYS A 108 -27.58 -54.58 -22.68
N PRO A 109 -28.87 -54.62 -22.32
CA PRO A 109 -29.78 -55.66 -22.80
C PRO A 109 -30.02 -55.57 -24.31
N ALA A 110 -29.99 -54.37 -24.89
CA ALA A 110 -30.11 -54.19 -26.34
C ALA A 110 -28.87 -54.69 -27.10
N CYS A 111 -27.67 -54.42 -26.59
CA CYS A 111 -26.43 -54.95 -27.15
C CYS A 111 -26.38 -56.49 -27.14
N LEU A 112 -26.95 -57.12 -26.11
CA LEU A 112 -27.05 -58.58 -26.03
C LEU A 112 -28.08 -59.14 -27.03
N ALA A 113 -29.17 -58.40 -27.27
CA ALA A 113 -30.16 -58.74 -28.30
C ALA A 113 -29.58 -58.69 -29.72
N GLU A 114 -28.64 -57.78 -29.96
CA GLU A 114 -27.88 -57.73 -31.22
C GLU A 114 -26.88 -58.88 -31.33
N GLN A 115 -26.01 -59.01 -30.32
CA GLN A 115 -24.97 -60.04 -30.25
C GLN A 115 -24.65 -60.37 -28.79
N ALA A 116 -24.87 -61.63 -28.40
CA ALA A 116 -24.82 -62.11 -27.03
C ALA A 116 -23.38 -62.37 -26.53
N TYR A 117 -22.62 -61.30 -26.30
CA TYR A 117 -21.27 -61.38 -25.75
C TYR A 117 -20.92 -60.17 -24.84
N HIS A 118 -19.92 -60.35 -23.97
CA HIS A 118 -19.46 -59.32 -23.04
C HIS A 118 -18.58 -58.28 -23.75
N ARG A 119 -18.75 -57.00 -23.43
CA ARG A 119 -17.93 -55.93 -24.01
C ARG A 119 -17.09 -55.28 -22.92
N VAL A 120 -15.78 -55.14 -23.13
CA VAL A 120 -14.82 -54.74 -22.08
C VAL A 120 -15.14 -53.36 -21.46
N TRP A 121 -15.73 -52.44 -22.24
CA TRP A 121 -16.09 -51.12 -21.70
C TRP A 121 -17.25 -51.18 -20.69
N TRP A 122 -17.98 -52.28 -20.58
CA TRP A 122 -18.95 -52.49 -19.50
C TRP A 122 -18.27 -52.65 -18.14
N ASP A 123 -17.01 -53.08 -18.12
CA ASP A 123 -16.23 -53.22 -16.89
C ASP A 123 -15.72 -51.86 -16.38
N VAL A 124 -15.76 -50.82 -17.22
CA VAL A 124 -15.44 -49.45 -16.81
C VAL A 124 -16.59 -48.89 -15.96
N VAL A 125 -16.34 -48.69 -14.67
CA VAL A 125 -17.31 -48.22 -13.65
C VAL A 125 -18.06 -46.97 -14.11
N HIS A 126 -17.37 -46.11 -14.86
CA HIS A 126 -17.85 -44.82 -15.32
C HIS A 126 -18.72 -44.88 -16.58
N VAL A 127 -18.70 -46.00 -17.32
CA VAL A 127 -19.67 -46.25 -18.40
C VAL A 127 -20.94 -46.76 -17.76
N ARG A 128 -21.89 -45.86 -17.48
CA ARG A 128 -23.14 -46.23 -16.80
C ARG A 128 -24.29 -46.45 -17.76
N ARG A 129 -24.24 -45.81 -18.92
CA ARG A 129 -25.16 -46.03 -20.03
C ARG A 129 -24.43 -46.67 -21.20
N CYS A 130 -25.17 -47.43 -21.99
CA CYS A 130 -24.70 -47.95 -23.25
C CYS A 130 -24.48 -46.78 -24.23
N PRO A 131 -23.29 -46.65 -24.83
CA PRO A 131 -23.04 -45.60 -25.82
C PRO A 131 -23.82 -45.79 -27.13
N TYR A 132 -24.33 -47.00 -27.39
CA TYR A 132 -25.05 -47.35 -28.62
C TYR A 132 -26.57 -47.36 -28.46
N HIS A 133 -27.09 -47.50 -27.24
CA HIS A 133 -28.54 -47.63 -26.98
C HIS A 133 -29.08 -46.70 -25.90
N GLY A 134 -28.21 -45.95 -25.20
CA GLY A 134 -28.60 -45.03 -24.13
C GLY A 134 -29.13 -45.68 -22.86
N LEU A 135 -29.32 -47.00 -22.84
CA LEU A 135 -29.82 -47.75 -21.69
C LEU A 135 -28.79 -47.81 -20.56
N GLU A 136 -29.24 -47.74 -19.31
CA GLU A 136 -28.38 -48.00 -18.15
C GLU A 136 -27.88 -49.46 -18.17
N LEU A 137 -26.61 -49.67 -17.80
CA LEU A 137 -26.05 -51.01 -17.74
C LEU A 137 -26.63 -51.77 -16.55
N GLU A 138 -27.27 -52.90 -16.83
CA GLU A 138 -27.88 -53.77 -15.83
C GLU A 138 -26.82 -54.61 -15.11
N THR A 139 -27.10 -54.97 -13.85
CA THR A 139 -26.27 -55.89 -13.04
C THR A 139 -27.06 -57.05 -12.45
N ARG A 140 -28.37 -57.06 -12.67
CA ARG A 140 -29.33 -58.01 -12.13
C ARG A 140 -30.31 -58.40 -13.23
N ASP A 141 -30.75 -59.65 -13.20
CA ASP A 141 -31.82 -60.12 -14.07
C ASP A 141 -33.17 -59.48 -13.68
N VAL A 142 -34.22 -59.79 -14.46
CA VAL A 142 -35.58 -59.30 -14.22
C VAL A 142 -36.13 -59.74 -12.86
N GLY A 143 -35.66 -60.87 -12.32
CA GLY A 143 -36.01 -61.34 -10.97
C GLY A 143 -35.21 -60.66 -9.85
N GLY A 144 -34.33 -59.71 -10.16
CA GLY A 144 -33.48 -59.01 -9.20
C GLY A 144 -32.24 -59.81 -8.76
N GLY A 145 -32.01 -61.01 -9.31
CA GLY A 145 -30.85 -61.84 -9.02
C GLY A 145 -29.59 -61.33 -9.70
N PRO A 146 -28.41 -61.34 -9.05
CA PRO A 146 -27.16 -60.98 -9.72
C PRO A 146 -26.77 -62.04 -10.75
N VAL A 147 -26.30 -61.63 -11.93
CA VAL A 147 -25.76 -62.55 -12.93
C VAL A 147 -24.29 -62.80 -12.64
N SER A 148 -23.97 -64.02 -12.22
CA SER A 148 -22.61 -64.44 -11.89
C SER A 148 -21.70 -64.51 -13.12
N TRP A 149 -20.40 -64.25 -12.91
CA TRP A 149 -19.36 -64.54 -13.90
C TRP A 149 -19.07 -66.03 -14.10
N THR A 150 -19.57 -66.89 -13.21
CA THR A 150 -19.53 -68.35 -13.38
C THR A 150 -20.58 -68.87 -14.38
N TRP A 151 -21.54 -68.04 -14.78
CA TRP A 151 -22.62 -68.39 -15.69
C TRP A 151 -22.23 -68.07 -17.14
N THR A 152 -22.24 -69.09 -18.00
CA THR A 152 -21.66 -69.03 -19.35
C THR A 152 -22.60 -68.41 -20.39
N ASP A 153 -23.89 -68.41 -20.13
CA ASP A 153 -24.92 -67.84 -21.01
C ASP A 153 -24.99 -66.29 -20.88
N PHE A 154 -25.19 -65.62 -22.01
CA PHE A 154 -25.37 -64.16 -22.15
C PHE A 154 -26.81 -63.77 -22.53
N GLU A 155 -27.63 -64.70 -22.99
CA GLU A 155 -29.01 -64.47 -23.42
C GLU A 155 -29.98 -64.73 -22.28
N THR A 156 -29.69 -65.72 -21.42
CA THR A 156 -30.52 -66.08 -20.28
C THR A 156 -29.74 -66.01 -18.98
N SER A 157 -30.43 -65.69 -17.88
CA SER A 157 -29.92 -65.84 -16.51
C SER A 157 -29.99 -67.30 -16.07
N ARG A 158 -29.37 -67.62 -14.92
CA ARG A 158 -29.48 -68.94 -14.28
C ARG A 158 -30.93 -69.36 -13.97
N ASN A 159 -31.82 -68.38 -13.77
CA ASN A 159 -33.24 -68.60 -13.49
C ASN A 159 -34.10 -68.65 -14.77
N GLY A 160 -33.50 -68.62 -15.96
CA GLY A 160 -34.21 -68.65 -17.23
C GLY A 160 -34.77 -67.29 -17.70
N TYR A 161 -34.56 -66.21 -16.95
CA TYR A 161 -34.95 -64.86 -17.42
C TYR A 161 -34.08 -64.40 -18.59
N MET A 162 -34.71 -63.85 -19.63
CA MET A 162 -34.01 -63.21 -20.74
C MET A 162 -33.24 -61.98 -20.26
N LEU A 163 -31.96 -61.89 -20.66
CA LEU A 163 -31.09 -60.74 -20.43
C LEU A 163 -31.12 -59.73 -21.59
N ALA A 164 -31.57 -60.19 -22.77
CA ALA A 164 -31.67 -59.40 -23.98
C ALA A 164 -32.99 -58.60 -24.06
N ARG A 165 -32.95 -57.39 -24.64
CA ARG A 165 -34.13 -56.55 -24.93
C ARG A 165 -34.11 -56.08 -26.38
N TYR A 166 -35.02 -56.62 -27.19
CA TYR A 166 -35.16 -56.28 -28.60
C TYR A 166 -35.90 -54.94 -28.82
N GLY A 167 -35.75 -54.37 -30.02
CA GLY A 167 -36.52 -53.19 -30.46
C GLY A 167 -36.09 -51.86 -29.84
N THR A 168 -34.93 -51.79 -29.17
CA THR A 168 -34.39 -50.53 -28.67
C THR A 168 -33.73 -49.76 -29.81
N PRO A 169 -34.10 -48.51 -30.09
CA PRO A 169 -33.49 -47.72 -31.16
C PRO A 169 -32.02 -47.39 -30.84
N PRO A 170 -31.18 -47.16 -31.87
CA PRO A 170 -29.82 -46.69 -31.66
C PRO A 170 -29.80 -45.30 -31.02
N TYR A 171 -28.81 -45.07 -30.15
CA TYR A 171 -28.58 -43.82 -29.45
C TYR A 171 -27.60 -42.95 -30.24
N SER A 172 -28.02 -41.73 -30.56
CA SER A 172 -27.27 -40.85 -31.47
C SER A 172 -26.42 -39.78 -30.78
N GLU A 173 -26.49 -39.63 -29.46
CA GLU A 173 -25.71 -38.58 -28.79
C GLU A 173 -24.23 -38.96 -28.63
N GLU A 174 -23.38 -37.93 -28.68
CA GLU A 174 -21.97 -38.03 -28.28
C GLU A 174 -21.88 -38.16 -26.75
N THR A 175 -21.54 -39.36 -26.29
CA THR A 175 -21.31 -39.66 -24.86
C THR A 175 -19.82 -39.78 -24.57
N PHE A 176 -19.46 -39.60 -23.30
CA PHE A 176 -18.08 -39.87 -22.86
C PHE A 176 -17.68 -41.32 -23.16
N ALA A 177 -18.61 -42.26 -23.00
CA ALA A 177 -18.37 -43.67 -23.30
C ALA A 177 -17.99 -43.89 -24.76
N ARG A 178 -18.65 -43.22 -25.72
CA ARG A 178 -18.32 -43.33 -27.14
C ARG A 178 -16.94 -42.73 -27.46
N TYR A 179 -16.62 -41.58 -26.87
CA TYR A 179 -15.27 -40.99 -26.94
C TYR A 179 -14.19 -41.97 -26.45
N MET A 180 -14.43 -42.58 -25.29
CA MET A 180 -13.53 -43.54 -24.67
C MET A 180 -13.31 -44.79 -25.54
N ILE A 181 -14.38 -45.35 -26.09
CA ILE A 181 -14.35 -46.54 -26.96
C ILE A 181 -13.58 -46.23 -28.25
N GLY A 182 -13.83 -45.06 -28.87
CA GLY A 182 -13.09 -44.63 -30.05
C GLY A 182 -11.58 -44.50 -29.77
N ARG A 183 -11.22 -43.95 -28.61
CA ARG A 183 -9.81 -43.88 -28.18
C ARG A 183 -9.16 -45.22 -27.85
N MET A 184 -9.94 -46.21 -27.42
CA MET A 184 -9.46 -47.58 -27.24
C MET A 184 -9.37 -48.34 -28.58
N GLY A 185 -9.77 -47.74 -29.70
CA GLY A 185 -9.70 -48.35 -31.02
C GLY A 185 -10.78 -49.41 -31.29
N PHE A 186 -11.89 -49.39 -30.53
CA PHE A 186 -13.04 -50.28 -30.79
C PHE A 186 -14.14 -49.60 -31.63
N ASP A 187 -14.05 -48.29 -31.85
CA ASP A 187 -14.95 -47.50 -32.70
C ASP A 187 -14.15 -46.36 -33.34
N THR A 188 -14.81 -45.56 -34.17
CA THR A 188 -14.27 -44.35 -34.77
C THR A 188 -13.84 -43.36 -33.68
N PRO A 189 -12.59 -42.89 -33.67
CA PRO A 189 -12.13 -41.89 -32.72
C PRO A 189 -12.95 -40.59 -32.84
N ILE A 190 -13.43 -40.10 -31.70
CA ILE A 190 -14.07 -38.77 -31.60
C ILE A 190 -12.99 -37.79 -31.16
N PRO A 191 -12.62 -36.77 -31.97
CA PRO A 191 -11.63 -35.79 -31.56
C PRO A 191 -12.19 -34.93 -30.42
N HIS A 192 -11.35 -34.64 -29.43
CA HIS A 192 -11.71 -33.78 -28.31
C HIS A 192 -10.54 -32.89 -27.90
N GLU A 193 -10.69 -31.59 -28.15
CA GLU A 193 -9.63 -30.57 -28.02
C GLU A 193 -8.94 -30.62 -26.64
N LEU A 194 -9.73 -30.76 -25.58
CA LEU A 194 -9.20 -30.77 -24.21
C LEU A 194 -8.61 -32.12 -23.78
N PHE A 195 -9.10 -33.27 -24.27
CA PHE A 195 -8.82 -34.56 -23.64
C PHE A 195 -7.86 -35.46 -24.42
N ASP A 196 -7.68 -35.22 -25.71
CA ASP A 196 -6.82 -36.06 -26.56
C ASP A 196 -5.34 -36.02 -26.14
N ARG A 197 -4.95 -35.01 -25.36
CA ARG A 197 -3.59 -34.85 -24.82
C ARG A 197 -3.38 -35.55 -23.48
N TYR A 198 -4.42 -36.12 -22.88
CA TYR A 198 -4.37 -36.72 -21.54
C TYR A 198 -4.77 -38.20 -21.55
N ASP A 199 -4.44 -38.93 -20.49
CA ASP A 199 -4.94 -40.29 -20.30
C ASP A 199 -6.45 -40.30 -20.01
N ILE A 200 -7.13 -41.35 -20.47
CA ILE A 200 -8.58 -41.53 -20.26
C ILE A 200 -8.92 -41.53 -18.77
N SER A 201 -8.08 -42.14 -17.92
CA SER A 201 -8.27 -42.16 -16.47
C SER A 201 -8.44 -40.75 -15.89
N THR A 202 -7.65 -39.79 -16.39
CA THR A 202 -7.69 -38.38 -16.00
C THR A 202 -8.90 -37.66 -16.61
N ALA A 203 -9.23 -37.93 -17.87
CA ALA A 203 -10.42 -37.37 -18.53
C ALA A 203 -11.72 -37.78 -17.82
N ILE A 204 -11.84 -39.04 -17.39
CA ILE A 204 -12.95 -39.54 -16.57
C ILE A 204 -13.15 -38.66 -15.33
N ARG A 205 -12.09 -38.44 -14.55
CA ARG A 205 -12.16 -37.67 -13.30
C ARG A 205 -12.57 -36.23 -13.55
N PHE A 206 -12.04 -35.63 -14.60
CA PHE A 206 -12.38 -34.28 -14.99
C PHE A 206 -13.86 -34.16 -15.36
N CYS A 207 -14.35 -35.06 -16.22
CA CYS A 207 -15.76 -35.09 -16.65
C CYS A 207 -16.70 -35.31 -15.46
N GLU A 208 -16.43 -36.27 -14.58
CA GLU A 208 -17.26 -36.47 -13.39
C GLU A 208 -17.29 -35.24 -12.47
N MET A 209 -16.14 -34.59 -12.30
CA MET A 209 -16.00 -33.44 -11.42
C MET A 209 -16.84 -32.26 -11.93
N TYR A 210 -16.72 -31.91 -13.21
CA TYR A 210 -17.50 -30.82 -13.79
C TYR A 210 -18.96 -31.21 -14.01
N GLY A 211 -19.23 -32.46 -14.34
CA GLY A 211 -20.56 -33.04 -14.40
C GLY A 211 -21.36 -32.86 -13.13
N ARG A 212 -20.78 -33.29 -12.00
CA ARG A 212 -21.40 -33.12 -10.68
C ARG A 212 -21.60 -31.66 -10.33
N LEU A 213 -20.64 -30.79 -10.66
CA LEU A 213 -20.78 -29.36 -10.39
C LEU A 213 -21.96 -28.79 -11.18
N LEU A 214 -22.00 -28.99 -12.49
CA LEU A 214 -23.00 -28.41 -13.38
C LEU A 214 -24.40 -28.98 -13.17
N SER A 215 -24.51 -30.23 -12.73
CA SER A 215 -25.79 -30.92 -12.51
C SER A 215 -26.42 -30.67 -11.14
N ASN A 216 -25.72 -29.95 -10.25
CA ASN A 216 -26.17 -29.72 -8.88
C ASN A 216 -26.11 -28.23 -8.54
N PRO A 217 -26.96 -27.76 -7.60
CA PRO A 217 -26.81 -26.43 -7.07
C PRO A 217 -25.52 -26.29 -6.24
N PHE A 218 -25.19 -25.07 -5.80
CA PHE A 218 -24.01 -24.85 -4.97
C PHE A 218 -24.03 -25.70 -3.68
N HIS A 219 -22.97 -26.49 -3.47
CA HIS A 219 -22.71 -27.24 -2.24
C HIS A 219 -21.26 -27.09 -1.79
N LYS A 220 -21.02 -27.13 -0.47
CA LYS A 220 -19.65 -27.17 0.11
C LYS A 220 -19.05 -28.57 0.16
N ARG A 221 -19.89 -29.60 0.08
CA ARG A 221 -19.49 -31.02 0.05
C ARG A 221 -19.79 -31.58 -1.33
N VAL A 222 -19.07 -32.62 -1.72
CA VAL A 222 -19.25 -33.26 -3.03
C VAL A 222 -20.58 -34.01 -3.05
N PRO A 223 -21.45 -33.72 -4.03
CA PRO A 223 -22.68 -34.48 -4.24
C PRO A 223 -22.39 -35.94 -4.62
N ASP A 224 -23.39 -36.79 -4.39
CA ASP A 224 -23.38 -38.15 -4.91
C ASP A 224 -23.38 -38.14 -6.44
N LEU A 225 -22.71 -39.14 -7.01
CA LEU A 225 -22.47 -39.23 -8.45
C LEU A 225 -23.70 -39.81 -9.17
N ARG A 226 -24.38 -39.00 -9.99
CA ARG A 226 -25.53 -39.38 -10.81
C ARG A 226 -25.11 -40.01 -12.12
N THR A 227 -26.00 -40.79 -12.73
CA THR A 227 -25.73 -41.53 -13.98
C THR A 227 -25.21 -40.63 -15.11
N ASP A 228 -25.69 -39.39 -15.15
CA ASP A 228 -25.53 -38.51 -16.32
C ASP A 228 -24.40 -37.49 -16.14
N ASP A 229 -23.82 -37.41 -14.93
CA ASP A 229 -22.81 -36.41 -14.60
C ASP A 229 -21.62 -36.49 -15.56
N ILE A 230 -21.13 -37.70 -15.88
CA ILE A 230 -19.96 -37.84 -16.75
C ILE A 230 -20.21 -37.30 -18.16
N ASP A 231 -21.40 -37.52 -18.72
CA ASP A 231 -21.76 -37.04 -20.06
C ASP A 231 -22.02 -35.54 -20.06
N ILE A 232 -22.61 -35.00 -18.98
CA ILE A 232 -22.76 -33.56 -18.78
C ILE A 232 -21.39 -32.88 -18.72
N GLY A 233 -20.47 -33.43 -17.94
CA GLY A 233 -19.11 -32.90 -17.84
C GLY A 233 -18.34 -33.00 -19.16
N PHE A 234 -18.48 -34.11 -19.89
CA PHE A 234 -17.87 -34.29 -21.21
C PHE A 234 -18.37 -33.24 -22.21
N ARG A 235 -19.69 -33.09 -22.36
CA ARG A 235 -20.28 -32.09 -23.26
C ARG A 235 -19.94 -30.66 -22.86
N ALA A 236 -19.88 -30.38 -21.56
CA ALA A 236 -19.50 -29.06 -21.07
C ALA A 236 -18.02 -28.73 -21.34
N SER A 237 -17.18 -29.73 -21.58
CA SER A 237 -15.72 -29.60 -21.66
C SER A 237 -15.16 -29.61 -23.09
N LYS A 238 -16.00 -29.45 -24.12
CA LYS A 238 -15.58 -29.48 -25.54
C LYS A 238 -14.32 -28.66 -25.83
N SER A 239 -14.27 -27.44 -25.30
CA SER A 239 -13.08 -26.59 -25.26
C SER A 239 -12.99 -25.87 -23.91
N ARG A 240 -11.86 -25.19 -23.65
CA ARG A 240 -11.69 -24.37 -22.43
C ARG A 240 -12.69 -23.20 -22.37
N GLU A 241 -13.02 -22.61 -23.52
CA GLU A 241 -13.97 -21.52 -23.68
C GLU A 241 -15.38 -22.00 -23.36
N VAL A 242 -15.80 -23.12 -23.96
CA VAL A 242 -17.12 -23.72 -23.73
C VAL A 242 -17.32 -24.07 -22.26
N LEU A 243 -16.32 -24.66 -21.61
CA LEU A 243 -16.41 -24.97 -20.18
C LEU A 243 -16.50 -23.70 -19.33
N THR A 244 -15.77 -22.65 -19.69
CA THR A 244 -15.82 -21.36 -18.99
C THR A 244 -17.20 -20.74 -19.09
N ASP A 245 -17.84 -20.79 -20.26
CA ASP A 245 -19.21 -20.27 -20.45
C ASP A 245 -20.27 -21.09 -19.72
N ASN A 246 -20.12 -22.42 -19.67
CA ASN A 246 -20.97 -23.28 -18.83
C ASN A 246 -20.83 -22.94 -17.34
N LEU A 247 -19.60 -22.73 -16.86
CA LEU A 247 -19.37 -22.31 -15.48
C LEU A 247 -19.94 -20.91 -15.19
N ARG A 248 -19.84 -19.97 -16.13
CA ARG A 248 -20.45 -18.63 -15.98
C ARG A 248 -21.98 -18.72 -15.87
N THR A 249 -22.59 -19.54 -16.71
CA THR A 249 -24.04 -19.81 -16.65
C THR A 249 -24.43 -20.40 -15.29
N TRP A 250 -23.69 -21.41 -14.84
CA TRP A 250 -23.91 -22.02 -13.53
C TRP A 250 -23.74 -21.02 -12.36
N ILE A 251 -22.75 -20.12 -12.43
CA ILE A 251 -22.53 -19.05 -11.43
C ILE A 251 -23.77 -18.14 -11.35
N ARG A 252 -24.36 -17.75 -12.48
CA ARG A 252 -25.56 -16.90 -12.54
C ARG A 252 -26.76 -17.57 -11.90
N GLU A 253 -26.98 -18.85 -12.20
CA GLU A 253 -28.10 -19.63 -11.69
C GLU A 253 -28.00 -19.89 -10.17
N ASN A 254 -26.79 -19.98 -9.64
CA ASN A 254 -26.55 -20.34 -8.23
C ASN A 254 -26.38 -19.13 -7.28
N ALA A 255 -26.54 -17.90 -7.80
CA ALA A 255 -26.83 -16.59 -7.20
C ALA A 255 -26.59 -16.31 -5.69
N ARG A 256 -25.62 -16.95 -5.03
CA ARG A 256 -25.12 -16.55 -3.69
C ARG A 256 -23.94 -15.56 -3.74
N PHE A 257 -23.63 -15.05 -4.93
CA PHE A 257 -22.53 -14.14 -5.20
C PHE A 257 -22.83 -12.71 -4.76
N LYS A 258 -22.95 -12.49 -3.45
CA LYS A 258 -22.76 -11.15 -2.91
C LYS A 258 -21.29 -10.77 -3.16
N SER A 259 -21.02 -9.51 -3.53
CA SER A 259 -19.70 -8.94 -3.91
C SER A 259 -18.57 -9.05 -2.86
N THR A 260 -18.78 -9.86 -1.82
CA THR A 260 -17.91 -10.17 -0.69
C THR A 260 -17.27 -11.55 -0.75
N SER A 261 -17.64 -12.45 -1.68
CA SER A 261 -16.97 -13.75 -1.85
C SER A 261 -15.51 -13.54 -2.22
N ARG A 262 -14.57 -14.16 -1.49
CA ARG A 262 -13.14 -13.81 -1.49
C ARG A 262 -12.25 -14.86 -2.15
N GLY A 263 -12.80 -15.98 -2.63
CA GLY A 263 -12.02 -16.99 -3.35
C GLY A 263 -12.87 -18.03 -4.09
N GLN A 264 -12.18 -18.89 -4.85
CA GLN A 264 -12.83 -19.95 -5.65
C GLN A 264 -13.64 -20.95 -4.83
N ASP A 265 -13.33 -21.15 -3.54
CA ASP A 265 -14.14 -22.00 -2.65
C ASP A 265 -15.53 -21.40 -2.39
N ASP A 266 -15.59 -20.07 -2.31
CA ASP A 266 -16.86 -19.37 -2.14
C ASP A 266 -17.70 -19.43 -3.43
N VAL A 267 -17.05 -19.70 -4.58
CA VAL A 267 -17.67 -19.75 -5.90
C VAL A 267 -18.10 -21.15 -6.29
N PHE A 268 -17.16 -22.08 -6.34
CA PHE A 268 -17.39 -23.44 -6.82
C PHE A 268 -17.46 -24.47 -5.69
N GLY A 269 -17.48 -24.02 -4.43
CA GLY A 269 -17.65 -24.89 -3.28
C GLY A 269 -16.55 -25.92 -3.17
N TRP A 270 -16.93 -27.20 -3.28
CA TRP A 270 -16.02 -28.33 -3.14
C TRP A 270 -15.00 -28.48 -4.30
N LEU A 271 -15.24 -27.88 -5.46
CA LEU A 271 -14.44 -28.10 -6.68
C LEU A 271 -12.95 -27.80 -6.51
N ARG A 272 -12.61 -26.68 -5.83
CA ARG A 272 -11.22 -26.27 -5.65
C ARG A 272 -10.40 -27.32 -4.91
N GLY A 273 -11.00 -27.93 -3.89
CA GLY A 273 -10.44 -29.04 -3.13
C GLY A 273 -10.32 -30.31 -3.98
N TYR A 274 -11.01 -30.44 -5.10
CA TYR A 274 -10.97 -31.64 -5.93
C TYR A 274 -9.98 -31.55 -7.09
N HIS A 275 -9.48 -30.36 -7.42
CA HIS A 275 -8.46 -30.17 -8.45
C HIS A 275 -7.20 -31.03 -8.26
N PHE A 276 -6.72 -31.22 -7.02
CA PHE A 276 -5.53 -32.03 -6.76
C PHE A 276 -5.74 -33.54 -7.06
N LEU A 277 -7.00 -34.00 -7.16
CA LEU A 277 -7.32 -35.39 -7.45
C LEU A 277 -7.16 -35.75 -8.93
N LEU A 278 -7.00 -34.77 -9.82
CA LEU A 278 -6.68 -35.02 -11.23
C LEU A 278 -5.34 -35.76 -11.37
N LYS A 279 -4.37 -35.49 -10.48
CA LYS A 279 -2.99 -36.04 -10.51
C LYS A 279 -2.17 -35.71 -11.78
N ASN A 280 -2.74 -34.96 -12.72
CA ASN A 280 -2.03 -34.37 -13.86
C ASN A 280 -1.93 -32.85 -13.63
N ARG A 281 -0.69 -32.34 -13.48
CA ARG A 281 -0.44 -30.93 -13.12
C ARG A 281 -0.87 -29.95 -14.20
N ASP A 282 -0.76 -30.34 -15.47
CA ASP A 282 -1.10 -29.48 -16.60
C ASP A 282 -2.61 -29.32 -16.70
N LEU A 283 -3.36 -30.43 -16.67
CA LEU A 283 -4.83 -30.36 -16.65
C LEU A 283 -5.36 -29.69 -15.38
N GLU A 284 -4.72 -29.89 -14.23
CA GLU A 284 -5.03 -29.16 -12.99
C GLU A 284 -4.84 -27.65 -13.17
N ALA A 285 -3.76 -27.22 -13.81
CA ALA A 285 -3.50 -25.82 -14.10
C ALA A 285 -4.55 -25.24 -15.06
N VAL A 286 -4.90 -25.97 -16.13
CA VAL A 286 -5.96 -25.61 -17.08
C VAL A 286 -7.31 -25.49 -16.38
N SER A 287 -7.69 -26.48 -15.58
CA SER A 287 -8.92 -26.49 -14.78
C SER A 287 -9.02 -25.26 -13.86
N ARG A 288 -7.92 -24.93 -13.17
CA ARG A 288 -7.85 -23.74 -12.32
C ARG A 288 -7.89 -22.44 -13.10
N ALA A 289 -7.33 -22.41 -14.32
CA ALA A 289 -7.39 -21.24 -15.19
C ALA A 289 -8.83 -21.00 -15.66
N ILE A 290 -9.52 -22.05 -16.12
CA ILE A 290 -10.94 -22.03 -16.51
C ILE A 290 -11.82 -21.52 -15.37
N CYS A 291 -11.69 -22.07 -14.17
CA CYS A 291 -12.46 -21.60 -13.00
C CYS A 291 -12.16 -20.13 -12.65
N ARG A 292 -10.89 -19.71 -12.75
CA ARG A 292 -10.48 -18.32 -12.48
C ARG A 292 -11.11 -17.37 -13.51
N GLU A 293 -11.06 -17.74 -14.78
CA GLU A 293 -11.57 -16.91 -15.86
C GLU A 293 -13.10 -16.82 -15.82
N ALA A 294 -13.80 -17.93 -15.58
CA ALA A 294 -15.25 -17.94 -15.41
C ALA A 294 -15.69 -16.97 -14.31
N SER A 295 -15.03 -17.01 -13.15
CA SER A 295 -15.35 -16.12 -12.02
C SER A 295 -15.00 -14.65 -12.33
N SER A 296 -13.88 -14.43 -13.01
CA SER A 296 -13.35 -13.11 -13.38
C SER A 296 -14.25 -12.38 -14.37
N LEU A 297 -14.61 -13.05 -15.47
CA LEU A 297 -15.49 -12.51 -16.51
C LEU A 297 -16.88 -12.21 -15.94
N GLU A 298 -17.40 -13.07 -15.08
CA GLU A 298 -18.70 -12.86 -14.45
C GLU A 298 -18.66 -11.68 -13.47
N TYR A 299 -17.60 -11.55 -12.66
CA TYR A 299 -17.44 -10.40 -11.75
C TYR A 299 -17.27 -9.07 -12.50
N GLN A 300 -16.67 -9.09 -13.69
CA GLN A 300 -16.56 -7.93 -14.58
C GLN A 300 -17.86 -7.59 -15.31
N GLY A 301 -18.91 -8.41 -15.19
CA GLY A 301 -20.18 -8.22 -15.89
C GLY A 301 -20.04 -8.38 -17.41
N ILE A 302 -19.04 -9.13 -17.87
CA ILE A 302 -18.85 -9.40 -19.30
C ILE A 302 -19.99 -10.34 -19.73
N THR A 303 -20.71 -9.97 -20.78
CA THR A 303 -21.83 -10.75 -21.33
C THR A 303 -21.47 -11.52 -22.59
N ARG A 304 -20.39 -11.14 -23.29
CA ARG A 304 -19.93 -11.85 -24.50
C ARG A 304 -19.45 -13.28 -24.17
N PRO A 305 -19.45 -14.20 -25.16
CA PRO A 305 -18.81 -15.50 -25.05
C PRO A 305 -17.32 -15.40 -24.68
N THR A 306 -16.81 -16.40 -23.98
CA THR A 306 -15.39 -16.50 -23.65
C THR A 306 -14.57 -16.75 -24.92
N SER A 307 -13.43 -16.07 -25.07
CA SER A 307 -12.52 -16.26 -26.20
C SER A 307 -11.15 -16.75 -25.76
N ALA A 308 -10.37 -17.29 -26.71
CA ALA A 308 -9.01 -17.76 -26.46
C ALA A 308 -8.09 -16.68 -25.83
N SER A 309 -8.24 -15.42 -26.27
CA SER A 309 -7.49 -14.28 -25.77
C SER A 309 -7.74 -13.97 -24.28
N ASP A 310 -8.86 -14.41 -23.71
CA ASP A 310 -9.14 -14.22 -22.28
C ASP A 310 -8.15 -14.99 -21.40
N PHE A 311 -7.67 -16.15 -21.88
CA PHE A 311 -6.68 -16.97 -21.20
C PHE A 311 -5.22 -16.52 -21.43
N GLU A 312 -4.98 -15.71 -22.46
CA GLU A 312 -3.63 -15.24 -22.83
C GLU A 312 -3.22 -13.96 -22.10
N ARG A 313 -4.15 -13.35 -21.35
CA ARG A 313 -3.89 -12.12 -20.60
C ARG A 313 -2.76 -12.35 -19.58
N LYS A 314 -1.68 -11.60 -19.74
CA LYS A 314 -0.60 -11.59 -18.75
C LYS A 314 -1.11 -10.98 -17.45
N HIS A 315 -0.71 -11.61 -16.35
CA HIS A 315 -1.07 -11.19 -15.01
C HIS A 315 0.19 -10.87 -14.22
N THR A 316 0.15 -9.75 -13.53
CA THR A 316 1.16 -9.38 -12.52
C THR A 316 0.54 -9.48 -11.14
N THR A 317 1.38 -9.54 -10.11
CA THR A 317 0.89 -9.51 -8.73
C THR A 317 1.15 -8.15 -8.11
N ILE A 318 0.31 -7.71 -7.17
CA ILE A 318 0.53 -6.51 -6.35
C ILE A 318 1.90 -6.58 -5.67
N ARG A 319 2.32 -7.76 -5.22
CA ARG A 319 3.63 -8.01 -4.63
C ARG A 319 4.79 -7.74 -5.60
N ARG A 320 4.61 -8.06 -6.89
CA ARG A 320 5.59 -7.76 -7.94
C ARG A 320 5.55 -6.28 -8.38
N LEU A 321 4.34 -5.73 -8.53
CA LEU A 321 4.12 -4.36 -8.98
C LEU A 321 4.55 -3.30 -7.94
N ALA A 322 4.41 -3.59 -6.64
CA ALA A 322 4.73 -2.64 -5.59
C ALA A 322 6.21 -2.18 -5.58
N PRO A 323 7.22 -3.07 -5.69
CA PRO A 323 8.61 -2.68 -5.91
C PRO A 323 8.82 -1.82 -7.16
N GLU A 324 8.21 -2.19 -8.29
CA GLU A 324 8.33 -1.46 -9.57
C GLU A 324 7.84 -0.01 -9.43
N LEU A 325 6.75 0.20 -8.70
CA LEU A 325 6.20 1.53 -8.42
C LEU A 325 6.85 2.26 -7.23
N LYS A 326 7.80 1.62 -6.53
CA LYS A 326 8.40 2.11 -5.27
C LYS A 326 7.39 2.35 -4.14
N MET A 327 6.32 1.54 -4.12
CA MET A 327 5.20 1.63 -3.19
C MET A 327 5.15 0.45 -2.20
N SER A 328 4.32 0.56 -1.15
CA SER A 328 3.94 -0.63 -0.39
C SER A 328 2.79 -1.37 -1.10
N GLU A 329 2.68 -2.68 -0.87
CA GLU A 329 1.57 -3.50 -1.40
C GLU A 329 0.20 -2.94 -1.01
N ARG A 330 0.05 -2.44 0.23
CA ARG A 330 -1.17 -1.77 0.70
C ARG A 330 -1.47 -0.48 -0.06
N GLY A 331 -0.44 0.24 -0.49
CA GLY A 331 -0.58 1.46 -1.29
C GLY A 331 -1.11 1.15 -2.68
N VAL A 332 -0.50 0.16 -3.35
CA VAL A 332 -0.95 -0.33 -4.68
C VAL A 332 -2.38 -0.88 -4.60
N GLN A 333 -2.68 -1.70 -3.59
CA GLN A 333 -4.02 -2.21 -3.32
C GLN A 333 -5.05 -1.08 -3.22
N ARG A 334 -4.77 -0.01 -2.46
CA ARG A 334 -5.72 1.11 -2.31
C ARG A 334 -5.94 1.89 -3.60
N ILE A 335 -4.93 2.02 -4.45
CA ILE A 335 -5.09 2.63 -5.77
C ILE A 335 -5.94 1.73 -6.66
N ALA A 336 -5.64 0.43 -6.69
CA ALA A 336 -6.40 -0.53 -7.49
C ALA A 336 -7.87 -0.61 -7.03
N ASP A 337 -8.13 -0.55 -5.71
CA ASP A 337 -9.49 -0.47 -5.14
C ASP A 337 -10.19 0.83 -5.56
N GLU A 338 -9.50 1.97 -5.60
CA GLU A 338 -10.06 3.25 -6.07
C GLU A 338 -10.44 3.21 -7.54
N LEU A 339 -9.60 2.60 -8.37
CA LEU A 339 -9.83 2.50 -9.81
C LEU A 339 -10.83 1.39 -10.18
N GLY A 340 -11.31 0.61 -9.20
CA GLY A 340 -12.17 -0.54 -9.45
C GLY A 340 -11.48 -1.67 -10.22
N LEU A 341 -10.14 -1.74 -10.17
CA LEU A 341 -9.32 -2.68 -10.94
C LEU A 341 -9.05 -3.99 -10.21
N ILE A 342 -9.45 -4.09 -8.94
CA ILE A 342 -9.29 -5.34 -8.20
C ILE A 342 -10.46 -6.24 -8.52
N ASP A 343 -10.14 -7.20 -9.37
CA ASP A 343 -10.97 -8.37 -9.55
C ASP A 343 -11.00 -9.18 -8.24
N ARG A 344 -12.08 -9.00 -7.47
CA ARG A 344 -12.25 -9.69 -6.18
C ARG A 344 -12.47 -11.19 -6.35
N ALA A 345 -12.84 -11.65 -7.56
CA ALA A 345 -12.96 -13.06 -7.88
C ALA A 345 -11.59 -13.72 -8.07
N ARG A 346 -10.56 -12.93 -8.41
CA ARG A 346 -9.17 -13.39 -8.44
C ARG A 346 -8.55 -13.28 -7.04
N LEU A 347 -7.53 -14.11 -6.77
CA LEU A 347 -6.73 -14.02 -5.54
C LEU A 347 -6.38 -12.54 -5.29
N LYS A 348 -6.50 -12.06 -4.03
CA LYS A 348 -6.44 -10.65 -3.57
C LYS A 348 -5.21 -9.82 -4.02
N SER A 349 -4.38 -10.32 -4.89
CA SER A 349 -3.13 -9.74 -5.33
C SER A 349 -2.86 -9.86 -6.82
N VAL A 350 -3.77 -10.36 -7.67
CA VAL A 350 -3.50 -10.55 -9.11
C VAL A 350 -4.17 -9.45 -9.94
N LEU A 351 -3.41 -8.79 -10.80
CA LEU A 351 -3.84 -7.70 -11.68
C LEU A 351 -3.53 -8.06 -13.14
N SER A 352 -4.37 -7.62 -14.09
CA SER A 352 -3.99 -7.65 -15.50
C SER A 352 -2.85 -6.67 -15.78
N GLU A 353 -2.08 -6.90 -16.83
CA GLU A 353 -1.03 -5.96 -17.27
C GLU A 353 -1.61 -4.57 -17.58
N ASP A 354 -2.76 -4.50 -18.24
CA ASP A 354 -3.50 -3.24 -18.45
C ASP A 354 -3.87 -2.54 -17.13
N SER A 355 -4.36 -3.31 -16.14
CA SER A 355 -4.65 -2.76 -14.81
C SER A 355 -3.40 -2.21 -14.14
N ALA A 356 -2.25 -2.89 -14.29
CA ALA A 356 -0.98 -2.43 -13.75
C ALA A 356 -0.52 -1.12 -14.39
N VAL A 357 -0.69 -0.96 -15.71
CA VAL A 357 -0.41 0.29 -16.43
C VAL A 357 -1.28 1.43 -15.90
N ARG A 358 -2.59 1.20 -15.77
CA ARG A 358 -3.53 2.21 -15.23
C ARG A 358 -3.20 2.61 -13.78
N ILE A 359 -2.78 1.66 -12.95
CA ILE A 359 -2.32 1.94 -11.58
C ILE A 359 -1.03 2.78 -11.61
N ALA A 360 -0.09 2.47 -12.51
CA ALA A 360 1.16 3.20 -12.65
C ALA A 360 0.92 4.65 -13.12
N GLU A 361 0.02 4.85 -14.07
CA GLU A 361 -0.43 6.18 -14.53
C GLU A 361 -1.06 6.97 -13.39
N PHE A 362 -2.04 6.41 -12.70
CA PHE A 362 -2.68 7.06 -11.56
C PHE A 362 -1.67 7.40 -10.46
N ALA A 363 -0.73 6.49 -10.15
CA ALA A 363 0.30 6.73 -9.15
C ALA A 363 1.24 7.89 -9.53
N ARG A 364 1.52 8.11 -10.81
CA ARG A 364 2.32 9.26 -11.30
C ARG A 364 1.58 10.59 -11.18
N GLU A 365 0.26 10.58 -11.27
CA GLU A 365 -0.58 11.78 -11.09
C GLU A 365 -0.76 12.19 -9.61
N LEU A 366 -0.38 11.33 -8.66
CA LEU A 366 -0.55 11.63 -7.23
C LEU A 366 0.41 12.73 -6.74
N LEU A 367 -0.16 13.74 -6.11
CA LEU A 367 0.58 14.84 -5.51
C LEU A 367 0.87 14.61 -4.04
N THR A 368 2.05 15.02 -3.59
CA THR A 368 2.39 15.03 -2.16
C THR A 368 1.54 16.05 -1.39
N ALA A 369 1.44 15.88 -0.06
CA ALA A 369 0.82 16.88 0.80
C ALA A 369 1.43 18.28 0.64
N SER A 370 2.72 18.40 0.35
CA SER A 370 3.36 19.71 0.14
C SER A 370 2.90 20.39 -1.14
N GLN A 371 2.89 19.66 -2.26
CA GLN A 371 2.40 20.16 -3.54
C GLN A 371 0.91 20.52 -3.47
N THR A 372 0.11 19.65 -2.85
CA THR A 372 -1.34 19.86 -2.67
C THR A 372 -1.63 21.13 -1.87
N ARG A 373 -0.90 21.39 -0.78
CA ARG A 373 -1.03 22.65 0.00
C ARG A 373 -0.71 23.89 -0.83
N LYS A 374 0.35 23.81 -1.65
CA LYS A 374 0.80 24.93 -2.48
C LYS A 374 -0.25 25.27 -3.55
N LEU A 375 -0.81 24.25 -4.20
CA LEU A 375 -1.87 24.43 -5.20
C LEU A 375 -3.17 24.95 -4.58
N LEU A 376 -3.62 24.35 -3.48
CA LEU A 376 -4.87 24.75 -2.82
C LEU A 376 -4.73 26.04 -2.00
N GLY A 377 -3.53 26.51 -1.68
CA GLY A 377 -3.32 27.70 -0.84
C GLY A 377 -3.77 27.51 0.61
N ILE A 378 -3.62 26.32 1.19
CA ILE A 378 -4.02 26.00 2.59
C ILE A 378 -2.87 25.48 3.43
N SER A 379 -3.01 25.61 4.76
CA SER A 379 -2.03 25.04 5.69
C SER A 379 -2.08 23.50 5.76
N HIS A 380 -1.02 22.89 6.28
CA HIS A 380 -0.94 21.43 6.47
C HIS A 380 -2.07 20.86 7.33
N ARG A 381 -2.54 21.61 8.33
CA ARG A 381 -3.66 21.20 9.18
C ARG A 381 -5.02 21.26 8.48
N GLY A 382 -5.10 21.91 7.32
CA GLY A 382 -6.34 22.03 6.55
C GLY A 382 -6.67 20.79 5.70
N LEU A 383 -5.67 20.07 5.18
CA LEU A 383 -5.90 18.91 4.31
C LEU A 383 -6.74 17.80 4.97
N PRO A 384 -6.51 17.40 6.24
CA PRO A 384 -7.34 16.38 6.89
C PRO A 384 -8.82 16.77 6.95
N GLN A 385 -9.15 18.06 7.02
CA GLN A 385 -10.53 18.53 7.11
C GLN A 385 -11.24 18.45 5.75
N LEU A 386 -10.53 18.71 4.65
CA LEU A 386 -11.04 18.46 3.30
C LEU A 386 -11.22 16.96 3.01
N VAL A 387 -10.37 16.10 3.60
CA VAL A 387 -10.54 14.65 3.52
C VAL A 387 -11.75 14.18 4.32
N ALA A 388 -11.91 14.69 5.55
CA ALA A 388 -13.06 14.36 6.40
C ALA A 388 -14.40 14.82 5.78
N ALA A 389 -14.40 15.94 5.06
CA ALA A 389 -15.56 16.44 4.32
C ALA A 389 -15.79 15.73 2.96
N GLY A 390 -14.95 14.77 2.57
CA GLY A 390 -15.11 14.01 1.32
C GLY A 390 -14.66 14.71 0.04
N HIS A 391 -14.18 15.95 0.11
CA HIS A 391 -13.66 16.67 -1.06
C HIS A 391 -12.32 16.11 -1.57
N LEU A 392 -11.49 15.57 -0.67
CA LEU A 392 -10.22 14.92 -1.00
C LEU A 392 -10.20 13.46 -0.52
N LYS A 393 -9.44 12.61 -1.22
CA LYS A 393 -9.09 11.26 -0.75
C LYS A 393 -7.60 11.19 -0.50
N SER A 394 -7.21 10.63 0.64
CA SER A 394 -5.81 10.48 1.02
C SER A 394 -5.32 9.05 0.79
N PHE A 395 -4.26 8.93 -0.01
CA PHE A 395 -3.56 7.68 -0.27
C PHE A 395 -2.31 7.62 0.61
N VAL A 396 -2.30 6.73 1.60
CA VAL A 396 -1.16 6.51 2.51
C VAL A 396 -0.46 5.19 2.20
N GLY A 397 0.83 5.10 2.57
CA GLY A 397 1.65 3.90 2.34
C GLY A 397 2.24 3.83 0.92
N LEU A 398 2.34 4.95 0.20
CA LEU A 398 2.89 4.97 -1.15
C LEU A 398 4.41 4.97 -1.20
N ALA A 399 5.10 5.20 -0.08
CA ALA A 399 6.56 5.08 -0.01
C ALA A 399 6.93 4.00 1.01
N LYS A 400 7.71 3.01 0.58
CA LYS A 400 8.17 1.92 1.45
C LYS A 400 9.08 2.48 2.55
N GLY A 401 8.75 2.20 3.82
CA GLY A 401 9.60 2.52 4.98
C GLY A 401 9.62 3.98 5.43
N ARG A 402 8.91 4.89 4.75
CA ARG A 402 8.81 6.30 5.19
C ARG A 402 7.39 6.61 5.65
N ARG A 403 7.24 7.31 6.79
CA ARG A 403 6.00 8.02 7.15
C ARG A 403 5.84 9.26 6.27
N ASN A 404 5.89 9.07 4.96
CA ASN A 404 5.52 10.12 4.02
C ASN A 404 4.03 10.40 4.25
N GLY A 405 3.70 11.69 4.43
CA GLY A 405 2.30 12.12 4.54
C GLY A 405 1.47 11.63 3.35
N GLY A 406 0.15 11.62 3.50
CA GLY A 406 -0.73 11.14 2.42
C GLY A 406 -0.50 11.89 1.11
N SER A 407 -0.65 11.18 -0.01
CA SER A 407 -0.74 11.78 -1.34
C SER A 407 -2.20 11.92 -1.76
N PHE A 408 -2.44 12.77 -2.74
CA PHE A 408 -3.76 13.21 -3.17
C PHE A 408 -3.85 13.16 -4.70
N ASP A 409 -5.01 12.77 -5.20
CA ASP A 409 -5.30 12.71 -6.63
C ASP A 409 -5.41 14.13 -7.23
N LEU A 410 -4.62 14.39 -8.28
CA LEU A 410 -4.60 15.65 -9.01
C LEU A 410 -5.98 16.00 -9.59
N ARG A 411 -6.76 15.01 -10.05
CA ARG A 411 -8.09 15.25 -10.65
C ARG A 411 -9.06 15.84 -9.63
N ARG A 412 -9.04 15.34 -8.40
CA ARG A 412 -9.83 15.89 -7.29
C ARG A 412 -9.35 17.28 -6.87
N ILE A 413 -8.05 17.55 -6.92
CA ILE A 413 -7.49 18.88 -6.64
C ILE A 413 -7.95 19.88 -7.70
N ASN A 414 -7.86 19.53 -8.98
CA ASN A 414 -8.33 20.36 -10.08
C ASN A 414 -9.83 20.60 -9.97
N ALA A 415 -10.63 19.58 -9.64
CA ALA A 415 -12.07 19.76 -9.40
C ALA A 415 -12.37 20.75 -8.26
N ILE A 416 -11.54 20.81 -7.21
CA ILE A 416 -11.66 21.83 -6.15
C ILE A 416 -11.29 23.22 -6.68
N LEU A 417 -10.21 23.33 -7.44
CA LEU A 417 -9.77 24.60 -8.04
C LEU A 417 -10.81 25.14 -9.02
N ASP A 418 -11.37 24.28 -9.88
CA ASP A 418 -12.46 24.59 -10.80
C ASP A 418 -13.68 25.05 -10.01
N LYS A 419 -14.07 24.35 -8.93
CA LYS A 419 -15.14 24.81 -8.04
C LYS A 419 -14.87 26.20 -7.50
N ILE A 420 -13.66 26.47 -6.99
CA ILE A 420 -13.27 27.79 -6.49
C ILE A 420 -13.39 28.86 -7.58
N GLN A 421 -13.01 28.54 -8.82
CA GLN A 421 -13.12 29.44 -9.96
C GLN A 421 -14.58 29.75 -10.32
N HIS A 422 -15.51 28.83 -10.11
CA HIS A 422 -16.93 28.99 -10.44
C HIS A 422 -17.80 29.48 -9.27
N ILE A 423 -17.29 29.60 -8.04
CA ILE A 423 -18.04 30.18 -6.91
C ILE A 423 -18.44 31.63 -7.25
N GLU A 424 -19.72 31.97 -7.16
CA GLU A 424 -20.18 33.34 -7.39
C GLU A 424 -19.57 34.31 -6.37
N THR A 425 -19.10 35.47 -6.86
CA THR A 425 -18.58 36.53 -6.00
C THR A 425 -19.69 37.52 -5.66
N GLY A 426 -20.01 37.68 -4.37
CA GLY A 426 -21.08 38.57 -3.94
C GLY A 426 -21.15 38.73 -2.41
N GLY A 427 -21.63 39.87 -1.93
CA GLY A 427 -21.75 40.21 -0.51
C GLY A 427 -21.24 41.61 -0.19
N ASN A 428 -21.14 41.96 1.09
CA ASN A 428 -20.77 43.32 1.49
C ASN A 428 -19.25 43.55 1.43
N LYS A 429 -18.80 44.38 0.50
CA LYS A 429 -17.36 44.73 0.32
C LYS A 429 -16.75 45.40 1.56
N ASP A 430 -17.55 46.05 2.42
CA ASP A 430 -17.06 46.67 3.65
C ASP A 430 -16.54 45.64 4.67
N HIS A 431 -16.95 44.38 4.51
CA HIS A 431 -16.55 43.26 5.34
C HIS A 431 -15.45 42.40 4.70
N ALA A 432 -14.85 42.87 3.60
CA ALA A 432 -13.83 42.14 2.87
C ALA A 432 -12.58 41.87 3.73
N VAL A 433 -12.31 40.59 3.97
CA VAL A 433 -11.10 40.13 4.63
C VAL A 433 -10.47 38.99 3.82
N SER A 434 -9.14 38.95 3.75
CA SER A 434 -8.47 37.82 3.11
C SER A 434 -8.80 36.52 3.86
N PHE A 435 -8.84 35.40 3.14
CA PHE A 435 -9.12 34.07 3.71
C PHE A 435 -8.30 33.76 4.98
N TRP A 436 -7.00 34.08 4.98
CA TRP A 436 -6.14 33.91 6.16
C TRP A 436 -6.59 34.79 7.35
N LYS A 437 -6.94 36.05 7.07
CA LYS A 437 -7.39 36.99 8.10
C LYS A 437 -8.74 36.58 8.67
N TYR A 438 -9.65 36.09 7.82
CA TYR A 438 -10.92 35.50 8.24
C TYR A 438 -10.68 34.38 9.26
N CYS A 439 -9.88 33.36 8.90
CA CYS A 439 -9.56 32.25 9.80
C CYS A 439 -9.00 32.72 11.15
N LYS A 440 -8.10 33.71 11.12
CA LYS A 440 -7.50 34.27 12.34
C LYS A 440 -8.52 35.04 13.21
N GLN A 441 -9.46 35.75 12.60
CA GLN A 441 -10.47 36.54 13.31
C GLN A 441 -11.56 35.65 13.91
N THR A 442 -12.03 34.64 13.17
CA THR A 442 -13.09 33.73 13.61
C THR A 442 -12.59 32.56 14.44
N LYS A 443 -11.27 32.40 14.57
CA LYS A 443 -10.61 31.25 15.22
C LYS A 443 -10.98 29.90 14.58
N VAL A 444 -11.42 29.91 13.33
CA VAL A 444 -11.71 28.71 12.54
C VAL A 444 -10.44 28.25 11.84
N SER A 445 -10.19 26.94 11.78
CA SER A 445 -9.04 26.43 11.04
C SER A 445 -9.22 26.61 9.53
N MET A 446 -8.11 26.77 8.79
CA MET A 446 -8.17 26.95 7.34
C MET A 446 -8.95 25.85 6.61
N GLY A 447 -8.85 24.60 7.02
CA GLY A 447 -9.60 23.53 6.35
C GLY A 447 -11.11 23.62 6.61
N GLN A 448 -11.54 23.99 7.82
CA GLN A 448 -12.96 24.22 8.13
C GLN A 448 -13.50 25.41 7.35
N ALA A 449 -12.73 26.49 7.23
CA ALA A 449 -13.10 27.63 6.41
C ALA A 449 -13.14 27.26 4.92
N ALA A 450 -12.18 26.46 4.43
CA ALA A 450 -12.18 25.96 3.05
C ALA A 450 -13.42 25.10 2.75
N VAL A 451 -13.78 24.18 3.65
CA VAL A 451 -15.02 23.39 3.56
C VAL A 451 -16.24 24.32 3.58
N GLY A 452 -16.27 25.30 4.48
CA GLY A 452 -17.35 26.29 4.53
C GLY A 452 -17.52 27.10 3.24
N ILE A 453 -16.42 27.40 2.53
CA ILE A 453 -16.46 28.03 1.20
C ILE A 453 -17.01 27.06 0.15
N LEU A 454 -16.52 25.81 0.12
CA LEU A 454 -16.98 24.81 -0.84
C LEU A 454 -18.45 24.43 -0.65
N ASP A 455 -18.96 24.51 0.58
CA ASP A 455 -20.36 24.27 0.93
C ASP A 455 -21.24 25.53 0.76
N GLY A 456 -20.69 26.67 0.31
CA GLY A 456 -21.42 27.93 0.16
C GLY A 456 -21.80 28.63 1.48
N ARG A 457 -21.32 28.14 2.63
CA ARG A 457 -21.57 28.73 3.96
C ARG A 457 -20.76 30.00 4.21
N ILE A 458 -19.63 30.17 3.53
CA ILE A 458 -18.79 31.37 3.59
C ILE A 458 -18.79 32.03 2.22
N LYS A 459 -19.36 33.23 2.14
CA LYS A 459 -19.44 33.99 0.88
C LYS A 459 -18.07 34.50 0.46
N VAL A 460 -17.75 34.28 -0.81
CA VAL A 460 -16.54 34.81 -1.46
C VAL A 460 -16.88 36.17 -2.06
N LEU A 461 -16.10 37.19 -1.73
CA LEU A 461 -16.31 38.57 -2.19
C LEU A 461 -15.45 38.92 -3.41
N ALA A 462 -14.21 38.41 -3.44
CA ALA A 462 -13.29 38.63 -4.54
C ALA A 462 -12.28 37.49 -4.66
N LYS A 463 -11.74 37.30 -5.86
CA LYS A 463 -10.70 36.33 -6.20
C LYS A 463 -9.48 37.10 -6.72
N ALA A 464 -8.28 36.74 -6.27
CA ALA A 464 -7.05 37.27 -6.83
C ALA A 464 -6.77 36.68 -8.23
N ASP A 465 -6.22 37.48 -9.13
CA ASP A 465 -5.75 37.05 -10.45
C ASP A 465 -4.20 37.05 -10.47
N PRO A 466 -3.52 35.92 -10.74
CA PRO A 466 -4.07 34.57 -10.97
C PRO A 466 -4.55 33.89 -9.69
N ALA A 467 -5.55 33.02 -9.82
CA ALA A 467 -6.17 32.31 -8.71
C ALA A 467 -5.16 31.41 -7.98
N ARG A 468 -4.84 31.73 -6.72
CA ARG A 468 -3.95 30.94 -5.85
C ARG A 468 -4.72 29.99 -4.92
N GLY A 469 -5.73 29.30 -5.43
CA GLY A 469 -6.63 28.47 -4.62
C GLY A 469 -7.31 29.29 -3.51
N PHE A 470 -7.43 28.74 -2.30
CA PHE A 470 -8.08 29.38 -1.16
C PHE A 470 -7.33 30.62 -0.64
N SER A 471 -6.00 30.69 -0.74
CA SER A 471 -5.24 31.85 -0.23
C SER A 471 -5.45 33.10 -1.09
N GLY A 472 -5.87 32.93 -2.35
CA GLY A 472 -6.26 34.02 -3.24
C GLY A 472 -7.68 34.56 -3.01
N LEU A 473 -8.44 34.01 -2.06
CA LEU A 473 -9.82 34.42 -1.82
C LEU A 473 -9.93 35.54 -0.78
N THR A 474 -10.81 36.49 -1.07
CA THR A 474 -11.33 37.45 -0.11
C THR A 474 -12.76 37.03 0.23
N VAL A 475 -13.06 36.89 1.52
CA VAL A 475 -14.34 36.39 2.02
C VAL A 475 -14.99 37.43 2.93
N GLU A 476 -16.29 37.28 3.13
CA GLU A 476 -17.06 38.15 4.03
C GLU A 476 -16.75 37.83 5.50
N GLY A 477 -16.17 38.80 6.22
CA GLY A 477 -15.79 38.66 7.62
C GLY A 477 -16.80 39.26 8.61
N PRO A 478 -16.72 38.87 9.91
CA PRO A 478 -17.52 39.50 10.95
C PRO A 478 -17.19 41.01 11.06
N TYR A 479 -18.23 41.84 11.12
CA TYR A 479 -18.16 43.31 11.12
C TYR A 479 -17.27 43.85 12.24
N HIS A 480 -16.30 44.71 11.92
CA HIS A 480 -15.49 45.40 12.93
C HIS A 480 -15.24 46.86 12.52
N ILE A 481 -16.21 47.74 12.82
CA ILE A 481 -16.09 49.18 12.59
C ILE A 481 -15.04 49.88 13.50
N GLN A 482 -14.70 49.34 14.67
CA GLN A 482 -14.10 50.22 15.70
C GLN A 482 -12.57 50.28 15.82
N ARG A 483 -11.78 49.41 15.16
CA ARG A 483 -10.32 49.34 15.47
C ARG A 483 -9.37 50.00 14.47
N ARG A 484 -9.84 50.53 13.35
CA ARG A 484 -8.98 51.14 12.32
C ARG A 484 -8.63 52.62 12.56
N ARG A 485 -9.42 53.37 13.35
CA ARG A 485 -9.10 54.79 13.66
C ARG A 485 -8.17 54.99 14.88
N ALA A 486 -8.07 54.03 15.81
CA ALA A 486 -7.24 54.17 17.02
C ALA A 486 -5.76 53.75 16.85
N ASN A 487 -5.37 53.18 15.71
CA ASN A 487 -4.01 52.63 15.50
C ASN A 487 -3.24 53.26 14.32
N ALA A 488 -3.71 54.40 13.79
CA ALA A 488 -2.87 55.27 12.99
C ALA A 488 -1.78 55.82 13.90
N LYS A 489 -0.65 55.11 13.97
CA LYS A 489 0.51 55.51 14.77
C LYS A 489 0.94 56.92 14.33
N PRO A 490 1.02 57.89 15.25
CA PRO A 490 1.65 59.17 14.94
C PRO A 490 3.11 58.88 14.57
N VAL A 491 3.47 59.35 13.37
CA VAL A 491 4.84 59.51 12.92
C VAL A 491 5.56 60.38 13.96
N GLU A 492 6.71 59.89 14.43
CA GLU A 492 7.70 60.61 15.24
C GLU A 492 7.20 61.24 16.56
N ARG A 493 6.92 60.39 17.56
CA ARG A 493 7.09 60.83 18.96
C ARG A 493 8.57 61.09 19.20
N ARG A 494 8.99 62.37 19.21
CA ARG A 494 10.22 62.83 19.88
C ARG A 494 10.25 62.14 21.24
N ARG A 495 11.20 61.24 21.45
CA ARG A 495 11.43 60.60 22.75
C ARG A 495 11.77 61.72 23.73
N VAL A 496 10.86 62.00 24.66
CA VAL A 496 11.14 62.91 25.78
C VAL A 496 12.25 62.24 26.59
N LYS A 497 13.50 62.73 26.46
CA LYS A 497 14.58 62.37 27.38
C LYS A 497 14.18 62.95 28.74
N LEU A 498 13.82 62.10 29.68
CA LEU A 498 13.70 62.49 31.08
C LEU A 498 15.10 62.32 31.70
N PRO A 499 15.78 63.39 32.15
CA PRO A 499 17.16 63.32 32.63
C PRO A 499 17.37 62.24 33.71
N ASP A 500 16.38 62.06 34.57
CA ASP A 500 16.45 61.14 35.72
C ASP A 500 16.07 59.70 35.38
N TYR A 501 15.73 59.40 34.12
CA TYR A 501 15.27 58.08 33.71
C TYR A 501 15.92 57.58 32.43
N VAL A 502 16.23 56.29 32.41
CA VAL A 502 16.80 55.59 31.25
C VAL A 502 15.85 54.50 30.76
N ASN A 503 15.75 54.29 29.45
CA ASN A 503 14.97 53.16 28.92
C ASN A 503 15.74 51.84 29.03
N SER A 504 15.10 50.70 28.78
CA SER A 504 15.75 49.38 28.91
C SER A 504 16.96 49.16 28.00
N ASN A 505 17.06 49.84 26.85
CA ASN A 505 18.24 49.74 25.98
C ASN A 505 19.40 50.60 26.48
N GLU A 506 19.10 51.77 27.03
CA GLU A 506 20.08 52.62 27.70
C GLU A 506 20.61 51.96 28.96
N ALA A 507 19.73 51.36 29.78
CA ALA A 507 20.14 50.55 30.92
C ALA A 507 20.98 49.33 30.49
N ALA A 508 20.63 48.66 29.40
CA ALA A 508 21.44 47.55 28.85
C ALA A 508 22.85 48.01 28.44
N ALA A 509 22.98 49.24 27.91
CA ALA A 509 24.28 49.82 27.64
C ALA A 509 25.03 50.16 28.95
N ILE A 510 24.43 50.89 29.88
CA ILE A 510 25.06 51.27 31.15
C ILE A 510 25.56 50.06 31.94
N LEU A 511 24.77 48.98 31.98
CA LEU A 511 25.08 47.76 32.72
C LEU A 511 25.97 46.77 31.95
N SER A 512 26.23 47.03 30.67
CA SER A 512 26.88 46.07 29.75
C SER A 512 26.18 44.69 29.71
N LEU A 513 24.84 44.69 29.72
CA LEU A 513 23.99 43.48 29.75
C LEU A 513 23.10 43.37 28.50
N SER A 514 22.56 42.18 28.24
CA SER A 514 21.50 41.98 27.26
C SER A 514 20.19 42.63 27.73
N SER A 515 19.35 43.10 26.79
CA SER A 515 18.03 43.63 27.12
C SER A 515 17.15 42.64 27.88
N MET A 516 17.35 41.33 27.67
CA MET A 516 16.62 40.28 28.40
C MET A 516 17.07 40.17 29.86
N THR A 517 18.38 40.29 30.12
CA THR A 517 18.94 40.32 31.48
C THR A 517 18.47 41.56 32.23
N VAL A 518 18.48 42.74 31.58
CA VAL A 518 17.92 43.98 32.17
C VAL A 518 16.44 43.85 32.48
N CYS A 519 15.66 43.20 31.60
CA CYS A 519 14.24 42.94 31.83
C CYS A 519 14.02 42.04 33.05
N ALA A 520 14.88 41.04 33.26
CA ALA A 520 14.85 40.17 34.43
C ALA A 520 15.24 40.92 35.71
N LEU A 521 16.31 41.73 35.68
CA LEU A 521 16.73 42.57 36.81
C LEU A 521 15.66 43.58 37.23
N ARG A 522 14.97 44.20 36.26
CA ARG A 522 13.83 45.09 36.52
C ARG A 522 12.69 44.35 37.22
N GLU A 523 12.34 43.17 36.74
CA GLU A 523 11.23 42.38 37.31
C GLU A 523 11.55 41.85 38.71
N ALA A 524 12.83 41.59 38.98
CA ALA A 524 13.34 41.27 40.31
C ALA A 524 13.48 42.50 41.23
N GLY A 525 13.20 43.72 40.73
CA GLY A 525 13.24 44.95 41.52
C GLY A 525 14.63 45.53 41.77
N HIS A 526 15.69 45.01 41.13
CA HIS A 526 17.07 45.44 41.37
C HIS A 526 17.45 46.79 40.73
N LEU A 527 16.61 47.32 39.82
CA LEU A 527 16.88 48.54 39.07
C LEU A 527 15.92 49.69 39.45
N GLY A 528 15.41 49.68 40.69
CA GLY A 528 14.41 50.62 41.18
C GLY A 528 13.01 50.41 40.59
N LEU A 529 12.04 51.20 41.06
CA LEU A 529 10.66 51.13 40.60
C LEU A 529 10.52 51.72 39.19
N PRO A 530 10.12 50.92 38.18
CA PRO A 530 10.04 51.42 36.81
C PRO A 530 8.84 52.36 36.62
N LYS A 531 9.06 53.51 35.97
CA LYS A 531 7.99 54.41 35.52
C LYS A 531 7.51 53.99 34.13
N LYS A 532 6.25 53.59 34.02
CA LYS A 532 5.65 53.20 32.75
C LYS A 532 5.20 54.44 31.97
N VAL A 533 5.80 54.68 30.80
CA VAL A 533 5.40 55.77 29.89
C VAL A 533 5.01 55.16 28.54
N ALA A 534 3.71 55.21 28.23
CA ALA A 534 3.11 54.52 27.10
C ALA A 534 3.39 52.99 27.09
N GLN A 535 4.17 52.49 26.13
CA GLN A 535 4.54 51.07 26.00
C GLN A 535 5.94 50.76 26.52
N GLU A 536 6.68 51.77 26.98
CA GLU A 536 8.05 51.61 27.47
C GLU A 536 8.09 51.72 28.99
N PHE A 537 9.01 50.98 29.59
CA PHE A 537 9.36 51.11 31.00
C PHE A 537 10.65 51.92 31.10
N LEU A 538 10.59 53.00 31.87
CA LEU A 538 11.71 53.86 32.18
C LEU A 538 12.22 53.51 33.59
N LEU A 539 13.53 53.35 33.74
CA LEU A 539 14.21 52.99 34.98
C LEU A 539 14.88 54.24 35.56
N PRO A 540 14.87 54.45 36.88
CA PRO A 540 15.61 55.56 37.49
C PRO A 540 17.10 55.47 37.14
N ARG A 541 17.65 56.53 36.52
CA ARG A 541 19.05 56.55 36.04
C ARG A 541 20.02 56.30 37.18
N GLN A 542 19.79 56.93 38.33
CA GLN A 542 20.62 56.79 39.52
C GLN A 542 20.69 55.33 40.00
N ALA A 543 19.55 54.64 40.10
CA ALA A 543 19.51 53.22 40.49
C ALA A 543 20.26 52.32 39.51
N VAL A 544 20.19 52.60 38.21
CA VAL A 544 20.93 51.85 37.18
C VAL A 544 22.43 52.10 37.30
N LEU A 545 22.87 53.34 37.57
CA LEU A 545 24.28 53.69 37.76
C LEU A 545 24.83 53.07 39.04
N GLU A 546 24.09 53.13 40.16
CA GLU A 546 24.46 52.49 41.42
C GLU A 546 24.61 50.97 41.26
N PHE A 547 23.70 50.34 40.52
CA PHE A 547 23.80 48.92 40.18
C PHE A 547 25.05 48.64 39.32
N ALA A 548 25.34 49.47 38.32
CA ALA A 548 26.54 49.33 37.46
C ALA A 548 27.86 49.43 38.25
N THR A 549 27.88 50.29 39.26
CA THR A 549 29.04 50.51 40.14
C THR A 549 29.23 49.37 41.14
N SER A 550 28.15 48.76 41.62
CA SER A 550 28.21 47.71 42.66
C SER A 550 28.20 46.28 42.10
N HIS A 551 27.74 46.10 40.86
CA HIS A 551 27.58 44.78 40.23
C HIS A 551 28.19 44.73 38.84
N ALA A 552 28.59 43.53 38.42
CA ALA A 552 29.07 43.28 37.06
C ALA A 552 28.73 41.86 36.62
N ARG A 553 28.60 41.66 35.30
CA ARG A 553 28.48 40.31 34.74
C ARG A 553 29.82 39.60 34.81
N ILE A 554 29.78 38.32 35.12
CA ILE A 554 31.01 37.53 35.35
C ILE A 554 31.92 37.45 34.13
N SER A 555 31.36 37.52 32.92
CA SER A 555 32.12 37.48 31.67
C SER A 555 32.99 38.71 31.41
N LEU A 556 32.90 39.77 32.23
CA LEU A 556 33.83 40.90 32.15
C LEU A 556 35.22 40.54 32.72
N PHE A 557 35.31 39.53 33.58
CA PHE A 557 36.56 39.10 34.22
C PHE A 557 37.32 38.04 33.43
N GLU A 558 36.74 37.50 32.36
CA GLU A 558 37.34 36.42 31.54
C GLU A 558 38.74 36.76 31.02
N ASN A 559 38.94 37.97 30.49
CA ASN A 559 40.23 38.35 29.90
C ASN A 559 41.32 38.57 30.95
N VAL A 560 40.94 39.12 32.11
CA VAL A 560 41.88 39.39 33.21
C VAL A 560 42.31 38.07 33.85
N LEU A 561 41.34 37.22 34.18
CA LEU A 561 41.59 35.95 34.86
C LEU A 561 42.05 34.85 33.89
N ARG A 562 41.89 35.06 32.58
CA ARG A 562 42.13 34.07 31.50
C ARG A 562 41.37 32.76 31.71
N VAL A 563 40.16 32.85 32.28
CA VAL A 563 39.31 31.71 32.61
C VAL A 563 37.92 31.93 32.02
N HIS A 564 37.38 30.89 31.37
CA HIS A 564 36.07 30.93 30.71
C HIS A 564 34.95 31.26 31.72
N PRO A 565 33.91 32.05 31.35
CA PRO A 565 32.90 32.54 32.31
C PRO A 565 32.12 31.45 33.04
N THR A 566 32.02 30.25 32.46
CA THR A 566 31.37 29.11 33.12
C THR A 566 32.19 28.61 34.31
N VAL A 567 33.50 28.51 34.17
CA VAL A 567 34.40 28.09 35.25
C VAL A 567 34.44 29.15 36.35
N LEU A 568 34.48 30.44 35.98
CA LEU A 568 34.35 31.53 36.94
C LEU A 568 33.03 31.42 37.73
N ASN A 569 31.91 31.11 37.04
CA ASN A 569 30.60 31.00 37.66
C ASN A 569 30.54 29.81 38.64
N ASP A 570 31.15 28.69 38.27
CA ASP A 570 31.23 27.50 39.13
C ASP A 570 32.09 27.79 40.37
N GLN A 571 33.22 28.50 40.22
CA GLN A 571 34.05 28.92 41.36
C GLN A 571 33.28 29.84 42.32
N MET A 572 32.55 30.84 41.79
CA MET A 572 31.71 31.72 42.62
C MET A 572 30.68 30.93 43.43
N LEU A 573 30.03 29.93 42.80
CA LEU A 573 29.06 29.07 43.47
C LEU A 573 29.70 28.16 44.53
N ASN A 574 30.90 27.63 44.25
CA ASN A 574 31.66 26.80 45.21
C ASN A 574 32.09 27.60 46.45
N ASP A 575 32.39 28.89 46.28
CA ASP A 575 32.68 29.84 47.36
C ASP A 575 31.41 30.38 48.07
N GLY A 576 30.24 29.80 47.77
CA GLY A 576 28.96 30.14 48.40
C GLY A 576 28.35 31.46 47.94
N VAL A 577 28.85 32.07 46.85
CA VAL A 577 28.32 33.33 46.30
C VAL A 577 27.24 33.04 45.25
N VAL A 578 26.02 33.47 45.53
CA VAL A 578 24.88 33.32 44.63
C VAL A 578 24.78 34.53 43.67
N PRO A 579 24.57 34.33 42.36
CA PRO A 579 24.37 35.45 41.44
C PRO A 579 23.06 36.20 41.73
N VAL A 580 23.06 37.52 41.57
CA VAL A 580 21.87 38.38 41.68
C VAL A 580 20.84 38.02 40.60
N ILE A 581 21.31 37.64 39.42
CA ILE A 581 20.48 37.05 38.36
C ILE A 581 21.30 36.04 37.56
N SER A 582 20.69 34.92 37.19
CA SER A 582 21.25 33.91 36.28
C SER A 582 20.13 33.04 35.68
N GLY A 583 20.44 32.10 34.79
CA GLY A 583 19.50 31.10 34.28
C GLY A 583 18.93 31.36 32.89
N GLN A 584 17.65 31.06 32.66
CA GLN A 584 16.97 31.18 31.37
C GLN A 584 15.62 31.89 31.49
N ARG A 585 15.31 32.75 30.52
CA ARG A 585 13.98 33.35 30.34
C ARG A 585 13.42 32.98 28.98
N GLY A 586 12.51 31.99 28.97
CA GLY A 586 12.02 31.39 27.75
C GLY A 586 13.14 30.67 27.00
N ARG A 587 13.49 31.14 25.80
CA ARG A 587 14.59 30.58 24.99
C ARG A 587 15.91 31.33 25.15
N HIS A 588 15.94 32.42 25.92
CA HIS A 588 17.12 33.26 26.06
C HIS A 588 17.85 32.94 27.36
N ARG A 589 19.15 32.64 27.27
CA ARG A 589 20.04 32.51 28.42
C ARG A 589 20.30 33.90 29.01
N LEU A 590 20.14 34.04 30.32
CA LEU A 590 20.48 35.26 31.07
C LEU A 590 21.98 35.24 31.38
N GLU A 591 22.59 36.42 31.44
CA GLU A 591 23.97 36.57 31.92
C GLU A 591 24.01 36.47 33.45
N SER A 592 25.04 35.80 34.00
CA SER A 592 25.24 35.76 35.46
C SER A 592 25.84 37.07 35.96
N VAL A 593 25.14 37.74 36.88
CA VAL A 593 25.54 39.02 37.47
C VAL A 593 25.82 38.85 38.96
N TYR A 594 26.97 39.34 39.41
CA TYR A 594 27.44 39.26 40.80
C TYR A 594 27.79 40.64 41.34
N ARG A 595 27.87 40.78 42.66
CA ARG A 595 28.46 41.96 43.29
C ARG A 595 29.96 42.00 42.99
N ARG A 596 30.48 43.18 42.66
CA ARG A 596 31.92 43.37 42.37
C ARG A 596 32.78 43.01 43.58
N SER A 597 32.37 43.38 44.78
CA SER A 597 33.07 43.03 46.03
C SER A 597 33.25 41.52 46.21
N ASP A 598 32.23 40.72 45.84
CA ASP A 598 32.31 39.26 45.95
C ASP A 598 33.26 38.68 44.90
N MET A 599 33.24 39.21 43.67
CA MET A 599 34.19 38.81 42.63
C MET A 599 35.63 39.14 43.02
N LEU A 600 35.88 40.33 43.57
CA LEU A 600 37.21 40.72 44.03
C LEU A 600 37.70 39.79 45.15
N ARG A 601 36.83 39.47 46.12
CA ARG A 601 37.14 38.57 47.22
C ARG A 601 37.44 37.15 46.75
N VAL A 602 36.56 36.54 45.95
CA VAL A 602 36.68 35.13 45.51
C VAL A 602 37.91 34.94 44.62
N PHE A 603 38.26 35.93 43.79
CA PHE A 603 39.41 35.84 42.89
C PHE A 603 40.68 36.52 43.41
N GLY A 604 40.69 36.96 44.68
CA GLY A 604 41.87 37.59 45.30
C GLY A 604 42.36 38.84 44.58
N LEU A 605 41.45 39.63 44.00
CA LEU A 605 41.78 40.85 43.26
C LEU A 605 41.73 42.06 44.18
N GLU A 606 42.83 42.81 44.26
CA GLU A 606 42.89 44.05 45.06
C GLU A 606 42.07 45.20 44.46
N THR A 607 41.96 45.22 43.12
CA THR A 607 41.27 46.28 42.39
C THR A 607 40.42 45.71 41.25
N ASP A 608 39.40 46.48 40.84
CA ASP A 608 38.53 46.09 39.75
C ASP A 608 39.19 46.30 38.39
N THR A 609 39.72 45.19 37.86
CA THR A 609 40.41 45.12 36.57
C THR A 609 39.46 44.96 35.39
N SER A 610 38.14 44.87 35.62
CA SER A 610 37.14 44.69 34.55
C SER A 610 36.86 45.97 33.77
N MET A 611 37.33 47.13 34.26
CA MET A 611 37.12 48.46 33.68
C MET A 611 38.45 49.07 33.27
N VAL A 612 38.44 49.91 32.23
CA VAL A 612 39.63 50.68 31.84
C VAL A 612 39.79 51.85 32.81
N THR A 613 40.88 51.90 33.59
CA THR A 613 41.13 52.96 34.60
C THR A 613 42.08 54.07 34.11
N ASP A 614 42.61 53.96 32.89
CA ASP A 614 43.51 54.95 32.29
C ASP A 614 42.81 56.33 32.18
N SER A 615 43.40 57.35 32.82
CA SER A 615 42.82 58.69 32.90
C SER A 615 42.76 59.42 31.55
N ASP A 616 43.72 59.19 30.65
CA ASP A 616 43.73 59.73 29.29
C ASP A 616 42.59 59.09 28.47
N PHE A 617 42.43 57.77 28.62
CA PHE A 617 41.31 57.06 28.03
C PHE A 617 39.96 57.57 28.52
N GLN A 618 39.80 57.79 29.83
CA GLN A 618 38.54 58.31 30.37
C GLN A 618 38.21 59.70 29.82
N ARG A 619 39.22 60.58 29.64
CA ARG A 619 39.01 61.87 28.96
C ARG A 619 38.53 61.70 27.53
N LEU A 620 39.14 60.81 26.75
CA LEU A 620 38.70 60.50 25.38
C LEU A 620 37.28 59.93 25.37
N TRP A 621 36.97 58.99 26.26
CA TRP A 621 35.66 58.36 26.35
C TRP A 621 34.54 59.36 26.65
N VAL A 622 34.78 60.30 27.58
CA VAL A 622 33.84 61.39 27.89
C VAL A 622 33.66 62.33 26.69
N LYS A 623 34.73 62.67 25.95
CA LYS A 623 34.61 63.46 24.72
C LYS A 623 33.76 62.73 23.67
N LEU A 624 33.98 61.43 23.49
CA LEU A 624 33.21 60.61 22.55
C LEU A 624 31.72 60.55 22.93
N GLN A 625 31.41 60.34 24.23
CA GLN A 625 30.04 60.37 24.73
C GLN A 625 29.34 61.70 24.43
N ARG A 626 29.99 62.83 24.73
CA ARG A 626 29.46 64.17 24.45
C ARG A 626 29.22 64.38 22.96
N GLY A 627 30.19 64.04 22.11
CA GLY A 627 30.03 64.19 20.66
C GLY A 627 28.88 63.36 20.08
N VAL A 628 28.63 62.16 20.61
CA VAL A 628 27.46 61.34 20.23
C VAL A 628 26.15 62.01 20.65
N GLU A 629 26.11 62.56 21.86
CA GLU A 629 24.94 63.27 22.39
C GLU A 629 24.63 64.54 21.59
N ASP A 630 25.65 65.34 21.27
CA ASP A 630 25.56 66.59 20.51
C ASP A 630 25.13 66.34 19.06
N MET A 631 25.63 65.26 18.44
CA MET A 631 25.24 64.87 17.08
C MET A 631 23.88 64.16 17.01
N LEU A 632 23.15 64.09 18.14
CA LEU A 632 21.83 63.46 18.27
C LEU A 632 21.82 62.01 17.78
N LEU A 633 22.94 61.31 17.93
CA LEU A 633 23.02 59.90 17.60
C LEU A 633 22.19 59.13 18.62
N THR A 634 21.23 58.34 18.13
CA THR A 634 20.38 57.52 19.01
C THR A 634 21.15 56.28 19.49
N MET A 635 22.32 56.45 20.10
CA MET A 635 23.19 55.41 20.63
C MET A 635 23.36 55.62 22.13
N TYR A 636 23.51 54.53 22.88
CA TYR A 636 23.62 54.57 24.33
C TYR A 636 25.00 54.10 24.74
N PHE A 637 25.82 55.01 25.26
CA PHE A 637 27.17 54.70 25.71
C PHE A 637 27.14 54.38 27.22
N PRO A 638 27.88 53.35 27.67
CA PRO A 638 28.10 53.14 29.10
C PRO A 638 28.93 54.30 29.67
N PRO A 639 28.78 54.63 30.96
CA PRO A 639 29.60 55.66 31.62
C PRO A 639 31.10 55.33 31.55
N PHE A 640 31.44 54.05 31.59
CA PHE A 640 32.80 53.53 31.52
C PHE A 640 32.86 52.35 30.54
N LEU A 641 33.94 52.24 29.76
CA LEU A 641 34.14 51.08 28.89
C LEU A 641 34.73 49.90 29.68
N PRO A 642 34.09 48.72 29.65
CA PRO A 642 34.71 47.50 30.20
C PRO A 642 35.98 47.16 29.42
N ARG A 643 36.98 46.56 30.06
CA ARG A 643 38.27 46.24 29.45
C ARG A 643 38.18 45.27 28.28
N ARG A 644 37.21 44.36 28.31
CA ARG A 644 36.85 43.47 27.18
C ARG A 644 36.23 44.22 25.99
N GLY A 645 35.93 45.49 26.16
CA GLY A 645 35.15 46.25 25.22
C GLY A 645 33.65 46.03 25.37
N GLN A 646 32.89 46.85 24.64
CA GLN A 646 31.44 46.81 24.64
C GLN A 646 30.86 47.15 23.28
N ARG A 647 29.83 46.39 22.91
CA ARG A 647 28.99 46.71 21.76
C ARG A 647 27.88 47.68 22.16
N VAL A 648 27.96 48.89 21.62
CA VAL A 648 26.92 49.92 21.73
C VAL A 648 25.96 49.81 20.55
N TRP A 649 24.66 49.76 20.81
CA TRP A 649 23.64 49.66 19.75
C TRP A 649 22.99 50.99 19.47
N ALA A 650 22.73 51.26 18.19
CA ALA A 650 21.75 52.29 17.83
C ALA A 650 20.35 51.82 18.25
N SER A 651 19.53 52.73 18.75
CA SER A 651 18.21 52.44 19.31
C SER A 651 17.20 51.86 18.30
N SER A 652 17.46 52.00 17.01
CA SER A 652 16.73 51.38 15.90
C SER A 652 17.11 49.91 15.65
N SER A 653 18.14 49.42 16.35
CA SER A 653 18.81 48.13 16.17
C SER A 653 19.26 47.87 14.72
N CYS A 654 19.56 48.93 13.96
CA CYS A 654 19.99 48.83 12.57
C CYS A 654 21.52 48.76 12.41
N MET A 655 22.28 49.17 13.44
CA MET A 655 23.73 49.04 13.53
C MET A 655 24.18 49.00 14.99
N SER A 656 25.44 48.64 15.20
CA SER A 656 26.16 48.69 16.47
C SER A 656 27.59 49.13 16.26
N VAL A 657 28.24 49.69 17.27
CA VAL A 657 29.70 49.91 17.29
C VAL A 657 30.29 49.07 18.42
N LEU A 658 31.30 48.27 18.12
CA LEU A 658 32.07 47.52 19.11
C LEU A 658 33.31 48.33 19.46
N PHE A 659 33.41 48.76 20.71
CA PHE A 659 34.55 49.47 21.25
C PHE A 659 35.42 48.52 22.05
N GLU A 660 36.73 48.50 21.82
CA GLU A 660 37.73 47.72 22.54
C GLU A 660 38.94 48.62 22.81
N TYR A 661 39.47 48.60 24.02
CA TYR A 661 40.68 49.37 24.37
C TYR A 661 41.88 48.44 24.35
N ASP A 662 42.92 48.80 23.61
CA ASP A 662 44.18 48.08 23.59
C ASP A 662 45.17 48.75 24.53
N ASP A 663 45.44 48.11 25.66
CA ASP A 663 46.38 48.59 26.67
C ASP A 663 47.83 48.72 26.15
N THR A 664 48.19 47.92 25.13
CA THR A 664 49.56 47.87 24.61
C THR A 664 49.84 49.04 23.70
N THR A 665 48.91 49.33 22.78
CA THR A 665 49.04 50.43 21.83
C THR A 665 48.49 51.75 22.38
N ARG A 666 47.75 51.69 23.50
CA ARG A 666 46.97 52.82 24.04
C ARG A 666 46.06 53.42 22.96
N GLU A 667 45.34 52.55 22.24
CA GLU A 667 44.38 52.95 21.22
C GLU A 667 42.97 52.44 21.57
N LEU A 668 41.95 53.24 21.28
CA LEU A 668 40.57 52.80 21.27
C LEU A 668 40.23 52.24 19.87
N CYS A 669 40.08 50.93 19.78
CA CYS A 669 39.60 50.24 18.60
C CYS A 669 38.06 50.33 18.54
N ALA A 670 37.52 50.82 17.44
CA ALA A 670 36.07 50.89 17.22
C ALA A 670 35.70 50.23 15.90
N ARG A 671 34.81 49.22 15.96
CA ARG A 671 34.27 48.54 14.78
C ARG A 671 32.81 48.89 14.57
N ILE A 672 32.50 49.65 13.51
CA ILE A 672 31.13 50.02 13.13
C ILE A 672 30.51 48.84 12.35
N VAL A 673 29.47 48.21 12.89
CA VAL A 673 28.82 47.01 12.32
C VAL A 673 27.35 47.29 11.95
N PRO A 674 27.01 47.40 10.65
CA PRO A 674 25.61 47.43 10.21
C PRO A 674 24.96 46.04 10.35
N ARG A 675 23.63 45.97 10.59
CA ARG A 675 22.89 44.70 10.80
C ARG A 675 23.05 43.66 9.69
N LYS A 676 23.45 44.08 8.48
CA LYS A 676 23.67 43.24 7.29
C LYS A 676 24.76 43.85 6.38
N GLY A 677 25.99 43.96 6.86
CA GLY A 677 27.12 44.40 6.06
C GLY A 677 28.46 44.11 6.73
N GLN A 678 29.54 44.32 5.99
CA GLN A 678 30.89 44.32 6.56
C GLN A 678 31.05 45.50 7.52
N GLY A 679 31.80 45.30 8.60
CA GLY A 679 32.09 46.36 9.55
C GLY A 679 33.31 47.17 9.11
N THR A 680 33.38 48.43 9.55
CA THR A 680 34.54 49.31 9.33
C THR A 680 35.30 49.47 10.64
N ASP A 681 36.61 49.27 10.61
CA ASP A 681 37.48 49.34 11.78
C ASP A 681 38.16 50.71 11.87
N TYR A 682 38.20 51.27 13.07
CA TYR A 682 38.85 52.52 13.42
C TYR A 682 39.80 52.27 14.59
N ARG A 683 40.95 52.94 14.56
CA ARG A 683 41.88 53.01 15.68
C ARG A 683 42.03 54.47 16.07
N LEU A 684 41.66 54.78 17.31
CA LEU A 684 41.61 56.15 17.81
C LEU A 684 42.69 56.27 18.90
N PRO A 685 43.81 56.97 18.64
CA PRO A 685 44.82 57.17 19.67
C PRO A 685 44.30 58.09 20.77
N LEU A 686 44.81 57.98 22.00
CA LEU A 686 44.31 58.77 23.13
C LEU A 686 44.44 60.29 22.94
N ASN A 687 45.40 60.73 22.12
CA ASN A 687 45.63 62.12 21.75
C ASN A 687 44.98 62.52 20.41
N ILE A 688 43.92 61.82 19.99
CA ILE A 688 43.18 62.15 18.76
C ILE A 688 42.74 63.62 18.75
N THR A 689 42.94 64.28 17.61
CA THR A 689 42.49 65.66 17.39
C THR A 689 40.97 65.73 17.35
N GLU A 690 40.40 66.90 17.66
CA GLU A 690 38.94 67.09 17.61
C GLU A 690 38.39 66.82 16.21
N ASP A 691 39.11 67.22 15.15
CA ASP A 691 38.72 66.96 13.76
C ASP A 691 38.63 65.46 13.44
N CYS A 692 39.61 64.66 13.88
CA CYS A 692 39.60 63.21 13.66
C CYS A 692 38.48 62.53 14.45
N LEU A 693 38.22 62.98 15.68
CA LEU A 693 37.10 62.49 16.49
C LEU A 693 35.75 62.85 15.85
N MET A 694 35.63 64.07 15.33
CA MET A 694 34.43 64.54 14.63
C MET A 694 34.19 63.77 13.33
N GLN A 695 35.25 63.47 12.56
CA GLN A 695 35.15 62.64 11.36
C GLN A 695 34.64 61.23 11.70
N PHE A 696 35.18 60.61 12.75
CA PHE A 696 34.70 59.31 13.24
C PHE A 696 33.20 59.35 13.60
N LEU A 697 32.75 60.39 14.28
CA LEU A 697 31.32 60.55 14.63
C LEU A 697 30.42 60.79 13.41
N LEU A 698 30.92 61.53 12.40
CA LEU A 698 30.23 61.71 11.11
C LEU A 698 30.07 60.37 10.37
N ASP A 699 31.08 59.51 10.41
CA ASP A 699 31.01 58.18 9.80
C ASP A 699 29.97 57.28 10.50
N ILE A 700 29.91 57.33 11.84
CA ILE A 700 28.83 56.66 12.60
C ILE A 700 27.47 57.21 12.16
N LYS A 701 27.32 58.54 12.06
CA LYS A 701 26.05 59.18 11.66
C LYS A 701 25.61 58.74 10.26
N GLY A 702 26.53 58.75 9.30
CA GLY A 702 26.29 58.27 7.94
C GLY A 702 25.83 56.81 7.93
N THR A 703 26.53 55.95 8.66
CA THR A 703 26.19 54.52 8.77
C THR A 703 24.83 54.29 9.41
N VAL A 704 24.45 55.05 10.45
CA VAL A 704 23.11 55.01 11.05
C VAL A 704 22.04 55.39 10.02
N ALA A 705 22.26 56.46 9.26
CA ALA A 705 21.31 56.94 8.25
C ALA A 705 21.10 55.90 7.14
N GLU A 706 22.18 55.34 6.60
CA GLU A 706 22.11 54.27 5.60
C GLU A 706 21.39 53.02 6.12
N ALA A 707 21.72 52.59 7.33
CA ALA A 707 21.12 51.41 7.93
C ALA A 707 19.61 51.60 8.18
N LYS A 708 19.18 52.81 8.56
CA LYS A 708 17.76 53.18 8.64
C LYS A 708 17.10 53.15 7.26
N ALA A 709 17.72 53.73 6.23
CA ALA A 709 17.20 53.71 4.86
C ALA A 709 17.02 52.27 4.32
N ARG A 710 18.03 51.40 4.53
CA ARG A 710 17.96 49.97 4.15
C ARG A 710 16.84 49.25 4.90
N LYS A 711 16.67 49.49 6.20
CA LYS A 711 15.59 48.89 6.99
C LYS A 711 14.21 49.32 6.47
N SER A 712 14.02 50.61 6.19
CA SER A 712 12.78 51.13 5.60
C SER A 712 12.49 50.51 4.22
N ARG A 713 13.50 50.37 3.35
CA ARG A 713 13.36 49.70 2.04
C ARG A 713 12.99 48.22 2.21
N TYR A 714 13.64 47.51 3.13
CA TYR A 714 13.34 46.11 3.42
C TYR A 714 11.93 45.92 3.99
N GLU A 715 11.48 46.79 4.89
CA GLU A 715 10.11 46.75 5.42
C GLU A 715 9.07 47.06 4.33
N ARG A 716 9.38 47.94 3.37
CA ARG A 716 8.54 48.21 2.20
C ARG A 716 8.45 46.99 1.27
N ILE A 717 9.59 46.37 0.95
CA ILE A 717 9.64 45.15 0.13
C ILE A 717 8.90 44.01 0.84
N LYS A 718 9.10 43.82 2.16
CA LYS A 718 8.41 42.77 2.92
C LYS A 718 6.89 42.98 2.98
N ARG A 719 6.40 44.23 2.93
CA ARG A 719 4.96 44.53 2.83
C ARG A 719 4.40 44.30 1.42
N GLN A 720 5.23 44.42 0.38
CA GLN A 720 4.86 44.24 -1.03
C GLN A 720 5.08 42.81 -1.54
N SER A 721 5.93 42.02 -0.88
CA SER A 721 6.21 40.64 -1.25
C SER A 721 5.06 39.74 -0.79
N PRO A 722 4.36 39.05 -1.71
CA PRO A 722 3.23 38.21 -1.40
C PRO A 722 3.74 36.86 -0.87
N THR A 723 4.10 36.81 0.42
CA THR A 723 4.29 35.56 1.18
C THR A 723 2.97 35.04 1.70
#